data_AF-A0A812PLD9-F1
#
_entry.id   AF-A0A812PLD9-F1
#
_cell.length_a   1.000
_cell.length_b   1.000
_cell.length_c   1.000
_cell.angle_alpha   90.00
_cell.angle_beta   90.00
_cell.angle_gamma   90.00
#
_symmetry.space_group_name_H-M   'P 1'
#
loop_
_entity.id
_entity.type
_entity.pdbx_description
1 polymer ?
#
loop_
_entity_poly.entity_id
_entity_poly.type
_entity_poly.pdbx_seq_one_letter_code
_entity_poly.pdbx_strand_id
1 'polypeptide(L)'
;MIKIKKGLDLPISGKPEQTIGEARTVRRVAILGDDYPGMKPTMAVAEGDVVAKGALLFSCKKTQGVNYTAPAAGKVTAVNRGAKRVLLSVVIELDPNGESINFGAHSAEQIAAMPREEVNKQLVDSGLWTSLRTRPFAKVPDPSTTPKSIFVTAMDSNPLAADASVIIADYANQFAAGLDAIARLTDGPVHVCHEQGKFLPTGNSAQITNHEFSGPHPSGLAGTHIHFIDPVSVNKTVWYLNYQDVIAIGHLFLTGEIMSERVIALGGPGASQPRLVKTLVGADLEELSAGELVDGNQRVISGSVLSGRTAQGAEAFLGRYHLQVSVLPENKERKLFGYLAPGTRRHSVYPAFLSKWLGERDVEFSTTTNGSTRAMVPIGTYDAIMPMDILATQLLRSLLVGDIETAINLGCLELDEDDVALFTYACPGGKFHALYPAYEAIDTALYTPGHTTRGASHVRDGLDLKRIMMTVWLCAWIPAIVGSYFVGLQANEAMQAAGLTAIEGWRGAFLNPLLSFDPNSMIDCLIHGLGYFIPLYMVVFAAGIIFEIWFASVRGHEVNEGYFVTSILYTLTLPAGIPLWMAVIGIVFGVVIGKEVFGGTGKNFLNPALTGRAFLYFAYPAAMSGDTVWVAVDGVTQATPLGNAALGLDYGVDMTSAFLGYMPGTIGGESILAIGIAAAILLATRIASWRVMLGCVIGLVGTVGLFNLMDSSNPMFAMNPLWHLVLGGFAFGAVFMATDPVSAAHTNRGRLIYGILIGFMCALIRVANPAFPEGMMLAILFGNLFAPLIDNVVVQSNIKRSLSNTFIVAIGICLVCSIVVSGIAVALKPTQQANKLLDQKQNILRAAGLLAQDSNVDAQGRDVDELFAEFDVRVVDLDTGEYRSDLDPTSFDPIRAAKDPDMSRPLSDSEDPATLRRRENASIVYIKLNEGEIDKVVIPVRGYGLWGTLFGYLALDSDLQTISGLGFYSHKETPGLGGEVDNSNWKASWPGTQLYNDQGEPDVRLVKSATFTTRGVENLVNFWTGVLGICSALAVTISMSQTLVMCAAVIFVTTMSNVAVSLVRNRVPTSIRIIVQMTIIASLVIVVDQVLQAVAYDISKSLSVFVGLIITNCIVMGRAEAFAMQNGPYLSALDGFGNALGYSVILIGVALIREPLGSGTFLGYEIMPTISNGGWYYTNGMLLLSPSAFFIIGLFIWAIRAWKPEQVEEAEYEIAPNEQYQEAI
;
A
#
# COMPACT_ATOMS: atom_id res chain seq x y z
N MET A 1 -2.54 16.11 -36.65
CA MET A 1 -3.87 16.01 -36.02
C MET A 1 -3.78 15.12 -34.79
N ILE A 2 -3.92 15.68 -33.61
CA ILE A 2 -3.85 14.98 -32.32
C ILE A 2 -5.18 15.20 -31.60
N LYS A 3 -5.95 14.12 -31.37
CA LYS A 3 -7.26 14.20 -30.70
C LYS A 3 -7.17 13.77 -29.25
N ILE A 4 -7.33 14.74 -28.35
CA ILE A 4 -7.37 14.55 -26.91
C ILE A 4 -8.71 13.91 -26.51
N LYS A 5 -8.66 12.81 -25.76
CA LYS A 5 -9.83 12.02 -25.34
C LYS A 5 -10.15 12.10 -23.84
N LYS A 6 -9.20 12.57 -23.04
CA LYS A 6 -9.29 12.74 -21.59
C LYS A 6 -9.13 14.22 -21.25
N GLY A 7 -9.81 14.68 -20.22
CA GLY A 7 -9.89 16.09 -19.87
C GLY A 7 -11.29 16.45 -19.39
N LEU A 8 -11.51 17.72 -19.04
CA LEU A 8 -12.79 18.20 -18.54
C LEU A 8 -12.99 19.68 -18.90
N ASP A 9 -14.04 19.96 -19.66
CA ASP A 9 -14.50 21.33 -19.89
C ASP A 9 -15.48 21.75 -18.78
N LEU A 10 -15.24 22.91 -18.17
CA LEU A 10 -16.13 23.44 -17.14
C LEU A 10 -17.37 24.11 -17.78
N PRO A 11 -18.61 23.75 -17.40
CA PRO A 11 -19.83 24.39 -17.89
C PRO A 11 -20.10 25.72 -17.18
N ILE A 12 -19.11 26.62 -17.20
CA ILE A 12 -19.17 27.93 -16.53
C ILE A 12 -20.01 28.93 -17.34
N SER A 13 -20.88 29.68 -16.65
CA SER A 13 -21.66 30.78 -17.21
C SER A 13 -20.81 32.04 -17.46
N GLY A 14 -21.34 32.99 -18.24
CA GLY A 14 -20.65 34.25 -18.54
C GLY A 14 -19.51 34.13 -19.57
N LYS A 15 -19.64 33.22 -20.55
CA LYS A 15 -18.67 33.10 -21.66
C LYS A 15 -18.61 34.41 -22.47
N PRO A 16 -17.40 34.90 -22.82
CA PRO A 16 -17.26 36.14 -23.57
C PRO A 16 -17.73 36.01 -25.02
N GLU A 17 -18.41 37.04 -25.52
CA GLU A 17 -18.62 37.23 -26.95
C GLU A 17 -17.26 37.34 -27.66
N GLN A 18 -17.08 36.61 -28.76
CA GLN A 18 -15.83 36.55 -29.53
C GLN A 18 -15.72 37.72 -30.53
N THR A 19 -16.05 38.91 -30.04
CA THR A 19 -16.06 40.19 -30.75
C THR A 19 -15.19 41.16 -29.98
N ILE A 20 -14.29 41.85 -30.69
CA ILE A 20 -13.35 42.79 -30.06
C ILE A 20 -14.05 44.14 -29.87
N GLY A 21 -14.45 44.43 -28.63
CA GLY A 21 -15.00 45.71 -28.21
C GLY A 21 -13.94 46.65 -27.65
N GLU A 22 -14.32 47.92 -27.50
CA GLU A 22 -13.51 48.89 -26.76
C GLU A 22 -13.57 48.62 -25.24
N ALA A 23 -12.47 48.92 -24.58
CA ALA A 23 -12.30 48.86 -23.13
C ALA A 23 -12.31 50.26 -22.52
N ARG A 24 -12.38 50.33 -21.19
CA ARG A 24 -12.04 51.57 -20.48
C ARG A 24 -10.56 51.88 -20.62
N THR A 25 -10.22 53.16 -20.71
CA THR A 25 -8.84 53.63 -20.69
C THR A 25 -8.24 53.43 -19.30
N VAL A 26 -7.14 52.69 -19.28
CA VAL A 26 -6.34 52.43 -18.08
C VAL A 26 -5.34 53.58 -17.92
N ARG A 27 -5.01 53.99 -16.70
CA ARG A 27 -4.03 55.06 -16.39
C ARG A 27 -2.72 54.51 -15.83
N ARG A 28 -2.74 53.29 -15.30
CA ARG A 28 -1.57 52.62 -14.69
C ARG A 28 -1.29 51.28 -15.36
N VAL A 29 -0.01 50.96 -15.52
CA VAL A 29 0.46 49.63 -15.91
C VAL A 29 1.55 49.17 -14.95
N ALA A 30 1.73 47.87 -14.77
CA ALA A 30 2.82 47.34 -13.97
C ALA A 30 3.45 46.06 -14.55
N ILE A 31 4.71 45.83 -14.20
CA ILE A 31 5.34 44.51 -14.34
C ILE A 31 5.33 43.83 -12.97
N LEU A 32 4.82 42.60 -12.91
CA LEU A 32 4.80 41.78 -11.70
C LEU A 32 6.10 40.97 -11.57
N GLY A 33 6.61 40.83 -10.35
CA GLY A 33 7.80 40.01 -10.09
C GLY A 33 7.51 38.51 -10.19
N ASP A 34 6.35 38.10 -9.69
CA ASP A 34 5.87 36.70 -9.65
C ASP A 34 5.56 36.12 -11.04
N ASP A 35 5.51 36.95 -12.10
CA ASP A 35 5.45 36.45 -13.47
C ASP A 35 6.69 35.63 -13.84
N TYR A 36 7.84 35.80 -13.18
CA TYR A 36 9.11 35.26 -13.63
C TYR A 36 9.76 34.29 -12.60
N PRO A 37 9.49 32.97 -12.69
CA PRO A 37 9.93 31.99 -11.70
C PRO A 37 11.43 32.05 -11.36
N GLY A 38 11.73 32.40 -10.10
CA GLY A 38 13.10 32.43 -9.57
C GLY A 38 13.95 33.62 -9.99
N MET A 39 13.37 34.62 -10.69
CA MET A 39 13.98 35.91 -11.03
C MET A 39 14.44 36.65 -9.77
N LYS A 40 15.54 37.41 -9.87
CA LYS A 40 16.03 38.30 -8.81
C LYS A 40 16.39 39.66 -9.42
N PRO A 41 15.62 40.73 -9.15
CA PRO A 41 15.75 41.99 -9.88
C PRO A 41 16.90 42.83 -9.36
N THR A 42 17.64 43.42 -10.29
CA THR A 42 18.59 44.52 -10.06
C THR A 42 17.97 45.77 -10.70
N MET A 43 17.49 46.70 -9.88
CA MET A 43 16.76 47.87 -10.37
C MET A 43 17.66 48.82 -11.15
N ALA A 44 17.18 49.31 -12.30
CA ALA A 44 17.76 50.41 -13.06
C ALA A 44 17.03 51.74 -12.80
N VAL A 45 15.79 51.70 -12.28
CA VAL A 45 14.94 52.85 -11.97
C VAL A 45 14.53 52.91 -10.50
N ALA A 46 14.14 54.11 -10.06
CA ALA A 46 13.55 54.42 -8.76
C ALA A 46 12.15 55.03 -8.90
N GLU A 47 11.43 55.15 -7.78
CA GLU A 47 10.15 55.88 -7.72
C GLU A 47 10.38 57.36 -8.03
N GLY A 48 9.59 57.90 -8.96
CA GLY A 48 9.73 59.27 -9.45
C GLY A 48 10.34 59.39 -10.84
N ASP A 49 11.07 58.38 -11.32
CA ASP A 49 11.73 58.40 -12.63
C ASP A 49 10.72 58.39 -13.79
N VAL A 50 11.07 59.08 -14.88
CA VAL A 50 10.31 59.07 -16.15
C VAL A 50 10.97 58.06 -17.09
N VAL A 51 10.15 57.18 -17.67
CA VAL A 51 10.57 56.06 -18.52
C VAL A 51 9.89 56.13 -19.88
N ALA A 52 10.66 55.96 -20.95
CA ALA A 52 10.13 55.80 -22.31
C ALA A 52 9.58 54.38 -22.52
N LYS A 53 8.68 54.17 -23.50
CA LYS A 53 8.22 52.83 -23.88
C LYS A 53 9.45 52.02 -24.35
N GLY A 54 9.70 50.89 -23.68
CA GLY A 54 10.88 50.05 -23.89
C GLY A 54 12.11 50.39 -23.05
N ALA A 55 12.08 51.39 -22.18
CA ALA A 55 13.20 51.71 -21.29
C ALA A 55 13.43 50.61 -20.24
N LEU A 56 14.69 50.34 -19.88
CA LEU A 56 15.07 49.31 -18.89
C LEU A 56 14.57 49.69 -17.48
N LEU A 57 13.75 48.83 -16.86
CA LEU A 57 13.33 48.98 -15.46
C LEU A 57 14.26 48.22 -14.50
N PHE A 58 14.61 46.98 -14.85
CA PHE A 58 15.49 46.12 -14.06
C PHE A 58 16.06 44.97 -14.90
N SER A 59 17.12 44.33 -14.40
CA SER A 59 17.73 43.12 -14.99
C SER A 59 17.76 41.95 -14.01
N CYS A 60 17.86 40.71 -14.50
CA CYS A 60 17.93 39.53 -13.63
C CYS A 60 19.37 39.25 -13.15
N LYS A 61 19.59 39.18 -11.83
CA LYS A 61 20.90 38.81 -11.25
C LYS A 61 21.26 37.33 -11.45
N LYS A 62 20.27 36.44 -11.61
CA LYS A 62 20.50 35.00 -11.84
C LYS A 62 20.71 34.64 -13.30
N THR A 63 20.04 35.32 -14.22
CA THR A 63 20.10 35.08 -15.67
C THR A 63 20.70 36.33 -16.31
N GLN A 64 22.02 36.35 -16.47
CA GLN A 64 22.73 37.52 -16.96
C GLN A 64 22.30 37.84 -18.41
N GLY A 65 22.14 39.12 -18.71
CA GLY A 65 21.69 39.58 -20.02
C GLY A 65 20.18 39.56 -20.26
N VAL A 66 19.34 39.21 -19.27
CA VAL A 66 17.87 39.37 -19.38
C VAL A 66 17.42 40.72 -18.81
N ASN A 67 16.85 41.55 -19.69
CA ASN A 67 16.32 42.88 -19.40
C ASN A 67 14.78 42.85 -19.27
N TYR A 68 14.24 43.67 -18.37
CA TYR A 68 12.81 43.89 -18.19
C TYR A 68 12.51 45.37 -18.44
N THR A 69 11.66 45.64 -19.43
CA THR A 69 11.49 46.97 -20.03
C THR A 69 10.07 47.51 -19.83
N ALA A 70 9.94 48.84 -19.77
CA ALA A 70 8.68 49.53 -19.55
C ALA A 70 7.66 49.21 -20.67
N PRO A 71 6.48 48.62 -20.36
CA PRO A 71 5.47 48.30 -21.37
C PRO A 71 4.84 49.54 -21.99
N ALA A 72 4.93 50.70 -21.34
CA ALA A 72 4.45 51.98 -21.86
C ALA A 72 5.30 53.13 -21.32
N ALA A 73 5.22 54.29 -21.98
CA ALA A 73 5.89 55.50 -21.54
C ALA A 73 5.12 56.18 -20.39
N GLY A 74 5.84 56.77 -19.45
CA GLY A 74 5.21 57.37 -18.27
C GLY A 74 6.16 57.55 -17.10
N LYS A 75 5.61 57.65 -15.88
CA LYS A 75 6.36 57.87 -14.64
C LYS A 75 6.24 56.67 -13.70
N VAL A 76 7.37 56.21 -13.17
CA VAL A 76 7.40 55.16 -12.14
C VAL A 76 6.81 55.73 -10.84
N THR A 77 5.65 55.21 -10.42
CA THR A 77 4.92 55.69 -9.24
C THR A 77 5.14 54.84 -7.99
N ALA A 78 5.41 53.54 -8.14
CA ALA A 78 5.68 52.64 -7.01
C ALA A 78 6.59 51.46 -7.40
N VAL A 79 7.45 51.03 -6.48
CA VAL A 79 8.25 49.79 -6.58
C VAL A 79 7.92 48.91 -5.37
N ASN A 80 6.79 48.21 -5.46
CA ASN A 80 6.20 47.45 -4.36
C ASN A 80 7.05 46.22 -4.01
N ARG A 81 7.25 45.97 -2.71
CA ARG A 81 8.04 44.84 -2.21
C ARG A 81 7.34 44.12 -1.07
N GLY A 82 7.35 42.80 -1.13
CA GLY A 82 6.78 41.91 -0.12
C GLY A 82 7.81 41.46 0.93
N ALA A 83 7.47 40.36 1.61
CA ALA A 83 8.36 39.71 2.57
C ALA A 83 9.75 39.45 1.97
N LYS A 84 10.80 39.52 2.80
CA LYS A 84 12.22 39.35 2.39
C LYS A 84 12.66 40.28 1.23
N ARG A 85 11.93 41.39 0.98
CA ARG A 85 12.15 42.37 -0.10
C ARG A 85 11.98 41.81 -1.53
N VAL A 86 11.24 40.71 -1.69
CA VAL A 86 10.77 40.21 -2.99
C VAL A 86 10.03 41.34 -3.73
N LEU A 87 10.25 41.47 -5.03
CA LEU A 87 9.56 42.48 -5.85
C LEU A 87 8.16 41.97 -6.17
N LEU A 88 7.13 42.73 -5.79
CA LEU A 88 5.75 42.42 -6.16
C LEU A 88 5.43 43.06 -7.51
N SER A 89 5.61 44.37 -7.63
CA SER A 89 5.33 45.11 -8.86
C SER A 89 6.15 46.40 -9.02
N VAL A 90 6.36 46.79 -10.28
CA VAL A 90 6.85 48.13 -10.65
C VAL A 90 5.73 48.83 -11.41
N VAL A 91 5.13 49.87 -10.81
CA VAL A 91 3.95 50.57 -11.34
C VAL A 91 4.37 51.84 -12.08
N ILE A 92 3.82 52.04 -13.27
CA ILE A 92 4.03 53.18 -14.16
C ILE A 92 2.68 53.86 -14.41
N GLU A 93 2.60 55.15 -14.13
CA GLU A 93 1.48 56.02 -14.54
C GLU A 93 1.75 56.51 -15.96
N LEU A 94 0.77 56.34 -16.85
CA LEU A 94 0.94 56.52 -18.30
C LEU A 94 1.01 58.00 -18.71
N ASP A 95 1.94 58.34 -19.60
CA ASP A 95 1.93 59.60 -20.35
C ASP A 95 1.46 59.34 -21.79
N PRO A 96 0.28 59.85 -22.21
CA PRO A 96 -0.23 59.69 -23.57
C PRO A 96 0.66 60.28 -24.67
N ASN A 97 1.58 61.20 -24.34
CA ASN A 97 2.53 61.80 -25.28
C ASN A 97 3.97 61.29 -25.10
N GLY A 98 4.16 60.24 -24.30
CA GLY A 98 5.49 59.75 -23.94
C GLY A 98 6.24 59.08 -25.10
N GLU A 99 7.57 59.23 -25.10
CA GLU A 99 8.44 58.76 -26.18
C GLU A 99 8.56 57.22 -26.24
N SER A 100 8.79 56.70 -27.45
CA SER A 100 9.09 55.28 -27.70
C SER A 100 10.55 55.11 -28.10
N ILE A 101 11.23 54.12 -27.52
CA ILE A 101 12.55 53.70 -28.01
C ILE A 101 12.37 52.93 -29.33
N ASN A 102 13.13 53.31 -30.35
CA ASN A 102 13.19 52.62 -31.63
C ASN A 102 14.41 51.67 -31.65
N PHE A 103 14.16 50.40 -31.94
CA PHE A 103 15.14 49.31 -31.94
C PHE A 103 15.62 48.91 -33.35
N GLY A 104 15.13 49.56 -34.41
CA GLY A 104 15.42 49.24 -35.81
C GLY A 104 14.30 48.44 -36.49
N ALA A 105 13.85 48.92 -37.65
CA ALA A 105 12.80 48.31 -38.46
C ALA A 105 13.36 47.57 -39.68
N HIS A 106 12.77 46.43 -40.01
CA HIS A 106 13.21 45.50 -41.06
C HIS A 106 12.04 45.04 -41.93
N SER A 107 12.30 44.69 -43.19
CA SER A 107 11.29 44.05 -44.05
C SER A 107 11.12 42.56 -43.71
N ALA A 108 9.98 41.95 -44.08
CA ALA A 108 9.71 40.54 -43.82
C ALA A 108 10.79 39.60 -44.40
N GLU A 109 11.33 39.95 -45.57
CA GLU A 109 12.39 39.20 -46.24
C GLU A 109 13.74 39.33 -45.51
N GLN A 110 14.01 40.49 -44.91
CA GLN A 110 15.21 40.71 -44.10
C GLN A 110 15.17 39.92 -42.79
N ILE A 111 14.00 39.86 -42.14
CA ILE A 111 13.78 39.09 -40.90
C ILE A 111 14.08 37.60 -41.13
N ALA A 112 13.58 37.02 -42.23
CA ALA A 112 13.82 35.62 -42.57
C ALA A 112 15.30 35.29 -42.83
N ALA A 113 16.10 36.28 -43.24
CA ALA A 113 17.53 36.15 -43.54
C ALA A 113 18.46 36.58 -42.37
N MET A 114 17.92 37.11 -41.27
CA MET A 114 18.69 37.74 -40.20
C MET A 114 19.53 36.73 -39.39
N PRO A 115 20.79 37.06 -39.02
CA PRO A 115 21.59 36.25 -38.10
C PRO A 115 20.93 36.12 -36.72
N ARG A 116 21.05 34.93 -36.11
CA ARG A 116 20.54 34.64 -34.75
C ARG A 116 20.97 35.68 -33.71
N GLU A 117 22.22 36.13 -33.76
CA GLU A 117 22.79 37.06 -32.77
C GLU A 117 22.10 38.43 -32.79
N GLU A 118 21.72 38.93 -33.98
CA GLU A 118 20.99 40.19 -34.14
C GLU A 118 19.55 40.06 -33.60
N VAL A 119 18.87 38.95 -33.93
CA VAL A 119 17.53 38.64 -33.41
C VAL A 119 17.54 38.51 -31.88
N ASN A 120 18.51 37.77 -31.32
CA ASN A 120 18.73 37.65 -29.87
C ASN A 120 18.89 39.04 -29.23
N LYS A 121 19.77 39.88 -29.79
CA LYS A 121 20.08 41.20 -29.26
C LYS A 121 18.84 42.10 -29.27
N GLN A 122 18.11 42.18 -30.39
CA GLN A 122 16.94 43.05 -30.49
C GLN A 122 15.80 42.61 -29.55
N LEU A 123 15.61 41.30 -29.34
CA LEU A 123 14.66 40.77 -28.36
C LEU A 123 15.08 41.04 -26.90
N VAL A 124 16.38 41.00 -26.61
CA VAL A 124 16.93 41.30 -25.27
C VAL A 124 16.87 42.79 -24.97
N ASP A 125 17.29 43.65 -25.90
CA ASP A 125 17.32 45.11 -25.71
C ASP A 125 15.90 45.68 -25.58
N SER A 126 14.93 45.14 -26.33
CA SER A 126 13.50 45.48 -26.19
C SER A 126 12.81 44.86 -24.97
N GLY A 127 13.43 43.88 -24.32
CA GLY A 127 12.84 43.10 -23.23
C GLY A 127 11.76 42.09 -23.67
N LEU A 128 11.42 41.99 -24.95
CA LEU A 128 10.48 40.99 -25.47
C LEU A 128 11.01 39.55 -25.37
N TRP A 129 12.31 39.35 -25.10
CA TRP A 129 12.90 38.05 -24.71
C TRP A 129 12.14 37.39 -23.55
N THR A 130 11.57 38.19 -22.64
CA THR A 130 10.77 37.71 -21.49
C THR A 130 9.47 36.99 -21.88
N SER A 131 9.04 37.06 -23.15
CA SER A 131 7.91 36.28 -23.67
C SER A 131 8.20 34.78 -23.77
N LEU A 132 9.46 34.40 -23.96
CA LEU A 132 9.90 33.01 -24.06
C LEU A 132 9.96 32.38 -22.67
N ARG A 133 9.48 31.14 -22.55
CA ARG A 133 9.62 30.31 -21.35
C ARG A 133 10.24 28.95 -21.67
N THR A 134 11.07 28.43 -20.78
CA THR A 134 11.67 27.09 -20.89
C THR A 134 10.72 26.00 -20.42
N ARG A 135 10.79 24.83 -21.04
CA ARG A 135 10.31 23.58 -20.48
C ARG A 135 11.47 22.59 -20.41
N PRO A 136 11.81 22.03 -19.23
CA PRO A 136 11.20 22.21 -17.90
C PRO A 136 11.32 23.64 -17.30
N PHE A 137 10.64 23.83 -16.15
CA PHE A 137 10.76 24.94 -15.18
C PHE A 137 10.07 26.29 -15.46
N ALA A 138 9.48 26.53 -16.64
CA ALA A 138 8.73 27.76 -16.96
C ALA A 138 9.51 29.08 -16.78
N LYS A 139 10.83 29.06 -16.88
CA LYS A 139 11.71 30.24 -16.67
C LYS A 139 11.97 30.97 -17.97
N VAL A 140 12.26 32.27 -17.89
CA VAL A 140 12.83 32.99 -19.04
C VAL A 140 14.18 32.36 -19.41
N PRO A 141 14.41 31.95 -20.67
CA PRO A 141 15.66 31.34 -21.10
C PRO A 141 16.87 32.24 -20.89
N ASP A 142 18.04 31.63 -20.69
CA ASP A 142 19.31 32.33 -20.77
C ASP A 142 19.64 32.63 -22.25
N PRO A 143 19.94 33.89 -22.64
CA PRO A 143 20.25 34.26 -24.02
C PRO A 143 21.39 33.48 -24.68
N SER A 144 22.30 32.90 -23.89
CA SER A 144 23.39 32.04 -24.38
C SER A 144 22.98 30.61 -24.73
N THR A 145 21.78 30.17 -24.30
CA THR A 145 21.30 28.81 -24.52
C THR A 145 20.50 28.67 -25.82
N THR A 146 20.44 27.46 -26.36
CA THR A 146 19.65 27.13 -27.56
C THR A 146 18.60 26.07 -27.22
N PRO A 147 17.34 26.22 -27.70
CA PRO A 147 16.32 25.20 -27.54
C PRO A 147 16.46 24.11 -28.59
N LYS A 148 15.93 22.91 -28.32
CA LYS A 148 15.80 21.87 -29.35
C LYS A 148 14.63 22.13 -30.31
N SER A 149 13.56 22.75 -29.82
CA SER A 149 12.35 23.09 -30.56
C SER A 149 11.63 24.25 -29.85
N ILE A 150 10.80 25.00 -30.58
CA ILE A 150 10.03 26.12 -30.02
C ILE A 150 8.54 25.90 -30.31
N PHE A 151 7.70 26.05 -29.28
CA PHE A 151 6.25 25.85 -29.34
C PHE A 151 5.50 27.18 -29.29
N VAL A 152 4.65 27.43 -30.29
CA VAL A 152 3.73 28.56 -30.33
C VAL A 152 2.33 28.04 -30.03
N THR A 153 1.76 28.42 -28.88
CA THR A 153 0.37 28.10 -28.55
C THR A 153 -0.54 29.11 -29.26
N ALA A 154 -1.17 28.69 -30.37
CA ALA A 154 -2.10 29.46 -31.19
C ALA A 154 -3.55 28.95 -31.05
N MET A 155 -3.86 28.43 -29.86
CA MET A 155 -5.18 28.09 -29.35
C MET A 155 -5.14 28.20 -27.83
N ASP A 156 -6.30 28.37 -27.20
CA ASP A 156 -6.43 28.28 -25.75
C ASP A 156 -7.66 27.41 -25.42
N SER A 157 -7.51 26.53 -24.44
CA SER A 157 -8.59 25.65 -23.95
C SER A 157 -9.05 26.01 -22.54
N ASN A 158 -8.53 27.09 -21.96
CA ASN A 158 -8.98 27.56 -20.66
C ASN A 158 -10.47 27.94 -20.69
N PRO A 159 -11.23 27.71 -19.60
CA PRO A 159 -12.59 28.23 -19.49
C PRO A 159 -12.58 29.76 -19.60
N LEU A 160 -13.51 30.30 -20.39
CA LEU A 160 -13.65 31.75 -20.66
C LEU A 160 -12.52 32.37 -21.51
N ALA A 161 -11.67 31.58 -22.17
CA ALA A 161 -10.58 32.10 -23.01
C ALA A 161 -11.06 32.82 -24.28
N ALA A 162 -10.15 33.61 -24.88
CA ALA A 162 -10.33 34.22 -26.18
C ALA A 162 -9.99 33.26 -27.32
N ASP A 163 -10.78 33.28 -28.41
CA ASP A 163 -10.47 32.56 -29.63
C ASP A 163 -9.29 33.19 -30.36
N ALA A 164 -8.13 32.52 -30.29
CA ALA A 164 -6.88 32.98 -30.91
C ALA A 164 -7.03 33.28 -32.42
N SER A 165 -7.90 32.56 -33.14
CA SER A 165 -8.05 32.76 -34.59
C SER A 165 -8.69 34.12 -34.96
N VAL A 166 -9.57 34.64 -34.11
CA VAL A 166 -10.19 35.97 -34.29
C VAL A 166 -9.12 37.06 -34.17
N ILE A 167 -8.21 36.93 -33.20
CA ILE A 167 -7.16 37.92 -32.93
C ILE A 167 -6.03 37.81 -33.97
N ILE A 168 -5.63 36.60 -34.38
CA ILE A 168 -4.57 36.41 -35.38
C ILE A 168 -5.00 36.93 -36.76
N ALA A 169 -6.30 36.92 -37.08
CA ALA A 169 -6.82 37.47 -38.34
C ALA A 169 -6.52 38.98 -38.51
N ASP A 170 -6.70 39.77 -37.44
CA ASP A 170 -6.44 41.22 -37.45
C ASP A 170 -4.94 41.56 -37.59
N TYR A 171 -4.05 40.68 -37.10
CA TYR A 171 -2.60 40.90 -37.04
C TYR A 171 -1.80 39.88 -37.87
N ALA A 172 -2.37 39.40 -38.98
CA ALA A 172 -1.85 38.29 -39.77
C ALA A 172 -0.40 38.50 -40.28
N ASN A 173 -0.07 39.73 -40.70
CA ASN A 173 1.27 40.08 -41.21
C ASN A 173 2.32 40.07 -40.08
N GLN A 174 1.97 40.61 -38.92
CA GLN A 174 2.81 40.63 -37.73
C GLN A 174 3.03 39.20 -37.21
N PHE A 175 1.98 38.37 -37.18
CA PHE A 175 2.10 36.97 -36.77
C PHE A 175 3.08 36.19 -37.67
N ALA A 176 2.97 36.32 -39.01
CA ALA A 176 3.87 35.67 -39.94
C ALA A 176 5.34 36.13 -39.79
N ALA A 177 5.58 37.45 -39.68
CA ALA A 177 6.92 38.00 -39.44
C ALA A 177 7.51 37.56 -38.10
N GLY A 178 6.68 37.45 -37.06
CA GLY A 178 7.08 36.94 -35.75
C GLY A 178 7.53 35.47 -35.80
N LEU A 179 6.82 34.63 -36.54
CA LEU A 179 7.21 33.22 -36.75
C LEU A 179 8.56 33.10 -37.48
N ASP A 180 8.80 33.92 -38.50
CA ASP A 180 10.06 33.92 -39.25
C ASP A 180 11.24 34.40 -38.38
N ALA A 181 11.04 35.38 -37.49
CA ALA A 181 12.03 35.79 -36.48
C ALA A 181 12.33 34.68 -35.47
N ILE A 182 11.29 34.03 -34.92
CA ILE A 182 11.42 32.93 -33.94
C ILE A 182 12.14 31.73 -34.56
N ALA A 183 11.94 31.45 -35.84
CA ALA A 183 12.65 30.40 -36.56
C ALA A 183 14.18 30.62 -36.61
N ARG A 184 14.69 31.84 -36.41
CA ARG A 184 16.14 32.11 -36.29
C ARG A 184 16.72 31.72 -34.92
N LEU A 185 15.88 31.51 -33.89
CA LEU A 185 16.30 31.20 -32.52
C LEU A 185 16.56 29.71 -32.27
N THR A 186 16.31 28.84 -33.26
CA THR A 186 16.44 27.38 -33.14
C THR A 186 16.99 26.77 -34.41
N ASP A 187 17.85 25.76 -34.27
CA ASP A 187 18.29 24.91 -35.39
C ASP A 187 17.23 23.84 -35.71
N GLY A 188 16.31 23.58 -34.77
CA GLY A 188 15.20 22.64 -34.89
C GLY A 188 13.91 23.25 -35.45
N PRO A 189 12.78 22.53 -35.32
CA PRO A 189 11.48 23.01 -35.80
C PRO A 189 10.84 24.03 -34.85
N VAL A 190 9.96 24.87 -35.43
CA VAL A 190 8.97 25.66 -34.70
C VAL A 190 7.60 25.00 -34.87
N HIS A 191 6.92 24.73 -33.76
CA HIS A 191 5.65 24.01 -33.71
C HIS A 191 4.51 24.97 -33.39
N VAL A 192 3.70 25.33 -34.39
CA VAL A 192 2.51 26.17 -34.21
C VAL A 192 1.31 25.27 -33.92
N CYS A 193 0.82 25.30 -32.69
CA CYS A 193 -0.24 24.41 -32.21
C CYS A 193 -1.57 25.16 -32.21
N HIS A 194 -2.53 24.69 -33.01
CA HIS A 194 -3.80 25.39 -33.24
C HIS A 194 -5.00 24.44 -33.24
N GLU A 195 -6.19 25.00 -33.12
CA GLU A 195 -7.43 24.24 -33.13
C GLU A 195 -7.75 23.71 -34.55
N GLN A 196 -8.29 22.49 -34.59
CA GLN A 196 -8.68 21.79 -35.82
C GLN A 196 -9.63 22.62 -36.70
N GLY A 197 -9.32 22.71 -38.00
CA GLY A 197 -10.19 23.32 -39.01
C GLY A 197 -10.13 24.86 -39.09
N LYS A 198 -9.30 25.51 -38.27
CA LYS A 198 -9.00 26.95 -38.37
C LYS A 198 -7.70 27.16 -39.15
N PHE A 199 -7.76 27.99 -40.19
CA PHE A 199 -6.60 28.36 -40.99
C PHE A 199 -5.85 29.52 -40.34
N LEU A 200 -4.52 29.41 -40.20
CA LEU A 200 -3.66 30.46 -39.68
C LEU A 200 -2.64 30.89 -40.75
N PRO A 201 -2.17 32.15 -40.73
CA PRO A 201 -1.05 32.61 -41.55
C PRO A 201 0.21 31.80 -41.26
N THR A 202 0.91 31.36 -42.31
CA THR A 202 2.19 30.66 -42.20
C THR A 202 3.34 31.58 -42.58
N GLY A 203 4.42 31.57 -41.79
CA GLY A 203 5.68 32.22 -42.15
C GLY A 203 6.37 31.56 -43.35
N ASN A 204 7.40 32.22 -43.88
CA ASN A 204 8.14 31.76 -45.05
C ASN A 204 9.18 30.67 -44.72
N SER A 205 9.55 30.49 -43.45
CA SER A 205 10.57 29.52 -43.05
C SER A 205 10.08 28.07 -43.08
N ALA A 206 10.84 27.21 -43.77
CA ALA A 206 10.60 25.76 -43.85
C ALA A 206 10.76 25.00 -42.51
N GLN A 207 11.23 25.66 -41.44
CA GLN A 207 11.28 25.09 -40.09
C GLN A 207 9.92 25.14 -39.36
N ILE A 208 8.95 25.89 -39.87
CA ILE A 208 7.63 26.08 -39.25
C ILE A 208 6.74 24.89 -39.58
N THR A 209 6.13 24.29 -38.56
CA THR A 209 5.26 23.12 -38.66
C THR A 209 3.97 23.34 -37.89
N ASN A 210 2.83 23.15 -38.56
CA ASN A 210 1.50 23.32 -37.96
C ASN A 210 1.00 22.00 -37.37
N HIS A 211 0.46 22.06 -36.15
CA HIS A 211 -0.11 20.92 -35.43
C HIS A 211 -1.53 21.21 -34.98
N GLU A 212 -2.49 20.49 -35.58
CA GLU A 212 -3.90 20.55 -35.18
C GLU A 212 -4.19 19.70 -33.94
N PHE A 213 -4.81 20.32 -32.93
CA PHE A 213 -5.36 19.67 -31.75
C PHE A 213 -6.89 19.82 -31.68
N SER A 214 -7.57 18.83 -31.09
CA SER A 214 -8.97 18.95 -30.69
C SER A 214 -9.32 18.05 -29.49
N GLY A 215 -10.26 18.48 -28.65
CA GLY A 215 -10.68 17.79 -27.43
C GLY A 215 -10.82 18.72 -26.22
N PRO A 216 -11.26 18.19 -25.07
CA PRO A 216 -11.51 18.98 -23.87
C PRO A 216 -10.22 19.52 -23.24
N HIS A 217 -10.34 20.50 -22.34
CA HIS A 217 -9.23 21.01 -21.54
C HIS A 217 -8.52 19.88 -20.74
N PRO A 218 -7.18 19.81 -20.72
CA PRO A 218 -6.23 20.74 -21.35
C PRO A 218 -5.80 20.28 -22.75
N SER A 219 -6.39 20.84 -23.81
CA SER A 219 -6.02 20.57 -25.21
C SER A 219 -5.22 21.70 -25.87
N GLY A 220 -5.28 22.91 -25.29
CA GLY A 220 -4.56 24.11 -25.74
C GLY A 220 -3.34 24.49 -24.91
N LEU A 221 -3.00 23.72 -23.86
CA LEU A 221 -1.84 24.02 -23.00
C LEU A 221 -0.52 23.57 -23.63
N ALA A 222 0.53 24.37 -23.43
CA ALA A 222 1.88 24.09 -23.93
C ALA A 222 2.44 22.74 -23.43
N GLY A 223 2.20 22.36 -22.17
CA GLY A 223 2.65 21.06 -21.64
C GLY A 223 2.07 19.88 -22.41
N THR A 224 0.77 19.93 -22.73
CA THR A 224 0.11 18.92 -23.56
C THR A 224 0.67 18.89 -24.99
N HIS A 225 0.92 20.05 -25.61
CA HIS A 225 1.51 20.12 -26.95
C HIS A 225 2.93 19.53 -26.99
N ILE A 226 3.76 19.89 -26.00
CA ILE A 226 5.13 19.41 -25.84
C ILE A 226 5.13 17.88 -25.67
N HIS A 227 4.28 17.34 -24.79
CA HIS A 227 4.20 15.91 -24.50
C HIS A 227 3.93 15.05 -25.77
N PHE A 228 2.99 15.47 -26.62
CA PHE A 228 2.61 14.70 -27.81
C PHE A 228 3.52 14.90 -29.03
N ILE A 229 4.30 15.98 -29.09
CA ILE A 229 5.11 16.34 -30.27
C ILE A 229 6.62 16.13 -30.01
N ASP A 230 7.17 16.69 -28.94
CA ASP A 230 8.61 16.64 -28.65
C ASP A 230 8.87 16.69 -27.12
N PRO A 231 8.52 15.62 -26.36
CA PRO A 231 8.53 15.61 -24.88
C PRO A 231 9.90 15.87 -24.25
N VAL A 232 9.94 16.61 -23.13
CA VAL A 232 11.20 17.03 -22.47
C VAL A 232 11.78 15.97 -21.55
N SER A 233 13.05 16.14 -21.17
CA SER A 233 13.73 15.31 -20.19
C SER A 233 14.81 16.10 -19.48
N VAL A 234 15.48 15.50 -18.48
CA VAL A 234 16.62 16.13 -17.76
C VAL A 234 17.66 16.73 -18.72
N ASN A 235 17.89 16.08 -19.86
CA ASN A 235 18.91 16.47 -20.85
C ASN A 235 18.33 17.19 -22.08
N LYS A 236 17.04 17.57 -22.09
CA LYS A 236 16.36 18.16 -23.25
C LYS A 236 15.42 19.27 -22.83
N THR A 237 15.74 20.49 -23.25
CA THR A 237 14.93 21.69 -23.03
C THR A 237 14.31 22.17 -24.35
N VAL A 238 13.05 22.59 -24.30
CA VAL A 238 12.33 23.26 -25.39
C VAL A 238 11.83 24.62 -24.90
N TRP A 239 11.53 25.56 -25.80
CA TRP A 239 10.94 26.85 -25.42
C TRP A 239 9.49 26.95 -25.89
N TYR A 240 8.69 27.80 -25.23
CA TYR A 240 7.31 28.07 -25.63
C TYR A 240 6.91 29.53 -25.40
N LEU A 241 5.95 30.02 -26.20
CA LEU A 241 5.33 31.32 -26.11
C LEU A 241 3.90 31.32 -26.71
N ASN A 242 3.11 32.35 -26.38
CA ASN A 242 1.73 32.50 -26.89
C ASN A 242 1.67 33.31 -28.20
N TYR A 243 0.56 33.18 -28.92
CA TYR A 243 0.33 33.83 -30.21
C TYR A 243 0.38 35.37 -30.19
N GLN A 244 -0.04 36.03 -29.10
CA GLN A 244 0.02 37.50 -29.02
C GLN A 244 1.45 38.01 -28.80
N ASP A 245 2.28 37.24 -28.12
CA ASP A 245 3.71 37.54 -28.02
C ASP A 245 4.44 37.30 -29.37
N VAL A 246 4.01 36.32 -30.18
CA VAL A 246 4.49 36.20 -31.58
C VAL A 246 4.11 37.45 -32.41
N ILE A 247 2.87 37.93 -32.28
CA ILE A 247 2.43 39.18 -32.92
C ILE A 247 3.27 40.37 -32.46
N ALA A 248 3.54 40.50 -31.15
CA ALA A 248 4.36 41.58 -30.60
C ALA A 248 5.83 41.53 -31.07
N ILE A 249 6.41 40.33 -31.20
CA ILE A 249 7.74 40.12 -31.79
C ILE A 249 7.74 40.56 -33.26
N GLY A 250 6.78 40.11 -34.07
CA GLY A 250 6.70 40.52 -35.47
C GLY A 250 6.46 42.02 -35.65
N HIS A 251 5.68 42.64 -34.76
CA HIS A 251 5.53 44.09 -34.73
C HIS A 251 6.87 44.79 -34.45
N LEU A 252 7.64 44.35 -33.43
CA LEU A 252 8.96 44.91 -33.11
C LEU A 252 9.90 44.92 -34.31
N PHE A 253 10.01 43.79 -35.02
CA PHE A 253 10.92 43.72 -36.17
C PHE A 253 10.41 44.52 -37.39
N LEU A 254 9.09 44.64 -37.59
CA LEU A 254 8.51 45.39 -38.71
C LEU A 254 8.48 46.92 -38.51
N THR A 255 8.27 47.40 -37.28
CA THR A 255 8.12 48.84 -36.98
C THR A 255 9.31 49.45 -36.24
N GLY A 256 10.14 48.61 -35.60
CA GLY A 256 11.18 49.03 -34.67
C GLY A 256 10.67 49.42 -33.28
N GLU A 257 9.37 49.31 -33.00
CA GLU A 257 8.77 49.69 -31.71
C GLU A 257 8.16 48.49 -30.97
N ILE A 258 8.07 48.58 -29.63
CA ILE A 258 7.36 47.57 -28.84
C ILE A 258 5.85 47.78 -28.97
N MET A 259 5.15 46.67 -29.20
CA MET A 259 3.68 46.59 -29.15
C MET A 259 3.21 46.37 -27.71
N SER A 260 2.59 47.40 -27.13
CA SER A 260 2.03 47.39 -25.78
C SER A 260 0.60 46.87 -25.70
N GLU A 261 -0.11 46.84 -26.83
CA GLU A 261 -1.50 46.41 -26.93
C GLU A 261 -1.66 44.90 -26.70
N ARG A 262 -2.77 44.53 -26.05
CA ARG A 262 -3.14 43.14 -25.75
C ARG A 262 -4.66 43.00 -25.87
N VAL A 263 -5.13 41.97 -26.57
CA VAL A 263 -6.56 41.62 -26.58
C VAL A 263 -6.78 40.57 -25.50
N ILE A 264 -7.70 40.82 -24.56
CA ILE A 264 -8.03 39.83 -23.52
C ILE A 264 -9.51 39.47 -23.57
N ALA A 265 -9.83 38.24 -23.17
CA ALA A 265 -11.19 37.88 -22.81
C ALA A 265 -11.54 38.40 -21.40
N LEU A 266 -12.60 39.18 -21.27
CA LEU A 266 -13.20 39.53 -19.98
C LEU A 266 -14.50 38.72 -19.82
N GLY A 267 -14.61 37.89 -18.79
CA GLY A 267 -15.80 37.06 -18.61
C GLY A 267 -15.92 36.34 -17.27
N GLY A 268 -16.96 35.51 -17.17
CA GLY A 268 -17.37 34.79 -15.96
C GLY A 268 -18.68 35.31 -15.35
N PRO A 269 -19.28 34.58 -14.40
CA PRO A 269 -20.57 34.92 -13.80
C PRO A 269 -20.62 36.29 -13.09
N GLY A 270 -19.49 36.87 -12.70
CA GLY A 270 -19.44 38.19 -12.08
C GLY A 270 -19.30 39.36 -13.06
N ALA A 271 -19.12 39.12 -14.36
CA ALA A 271 -18.96 40.16 -15.38
C ALA A 271 -20.31 40.54 -16.00
N SER A 272 -20.58 41.85 -16.15
CA SER A 272 -21.85 42.36 -16.65
C SER A 272 -21.97 42.29 -18.18
N GLN A 273 -20.86 42.45 -18.92
CA GLN A 273 -20.81 42.39 -20.38
C GLN A 273 -19.60 41.57 -20.87
N PRO A 274 -19.65 40.22 -20.81
CA PRO A 274 -18.55 39.35 -21.22
C PRO A 274 -18.20 39.49 -22.71
N ARG A 275 -16.98 39.92 -23.04
CA ARG A 275 -16.51 40.15 -24.42
C ARG A 275 -14.98 40.13 -24.53
N LEU A 276 -14.45 40.21 -25.76
CA LEU A 276 -13.03 40.51 -25.96
C LEU A 276 -12.80 42.03 -25.88
N VAL A 277 -11.74 42.45 -25.19
CA VAL A 277 -11.41 43.87 -24.98
C VAL A 277 -9.94 44.17 -25.29
N LYS A 278 -9.66 45.31 -25.94
CA LYS A 278 -8.30 45.82 -26.16
C LYS A 278 -7.80 46.57 -24.93
N THR A 279 -6.65 46.18 -24.41
CA THR A 279 -6.00 46.78 -23.22
C THR A 279 -4.47 46.80 -23.39
N LEU A 280 -3.73 47.11 -22.33
CA LEU A 280 -2.26 47.15 -22.31
C LEU A 280 -1.66 45.96 -21.56
N VAL A 281 -0.44 45.56 -21.92
CA VAL A 281 0.38 44.65 -21.11
C VAL A 281 0.61 45.27 -19.73
N GLY A 282 0.31 44.54 -18.66
CA GLY A 282 0.42 45.06 -17.30
C GLY A 282 -0.72 45.97 -16.86
N ALA A 283 -1.81 46.09 -17.61
CA ALA A 283 -2.95 46.96 -17.28
C ALA A 283 -3.50 46.75 -15.86
N ASP A 284 -3.80 47.85 -15.18
CA ASP A 284 -4.54 47.89 -13.92
C ASP A 284 -5.94 47.28 -14.07
N LEU A 285 -6.21 46.22 -13.32
CA LEU A 285 -7.43 45.43 -13.40
C LEU A 285 -8.56 46.01 -12.54
N GLU A 286 -8.27 46.84 -11.54
CA GLU A 286 -9.29 47.60 -10.81
C GLU A 286 -9.87 48.68 -11.72
N GLU A 287 -9.04 49.39 -12.48
CA GLU A 287 -9.49 50.38 -13.46
C GLU A 287 -10.20 49.74 -14.67
N LEU A 288 -9.66 48.63 -15.20
CA LEU A 288 -10.21 47.93 -16.36
C LEU A 288 -11.58 47.29 -16.09
N SER A 289 -11.81 46.79 -14.87
CA SER A 289 -13.08 46.16 -14.48
C SER A 289 -14.11 47.14 -13.89
N ALA A 290 -13.73 48.39 -13.58
CA ALA A 290 -14.63 49.36 -12.97
C ALA A 290 -15.90 49.61 -13.82
N GLY A 291 -17.06 49.15 -13.33
CA GLY A 291 -18.35 49.25 -14.04
C GLY A 291 -18.65 48.14 -15.05
N GLU A 292 -17.77 47.14 -15.18
CA GLU A 292 -17.96 45.90 -15.96
C GLU A 292 -18.35 44.71 -15.06
N LEU A 293 -18.65 44.97 -13.79
CA LEU A 293 -18.95 43.99 -12.74
C LEU A 293 -20.44 43.99 -12.37
N VAL A 294 -20.97 42.82 -12.02
CA VAL A 294 -22.32 42.65 -11.44
C VAL A 294 -22.31 43.03 -9.96
N ASP A 295 -23.38 43.66 -9.47
CA ASP A 295 -23.57 44.04 -8.06
C ASP A 295 -23.25 42.89 -7.09
N GLY A 296 -22.47 43.20 -6.06
CA GLY A 296 -22.02 42.24 -5.05
C GLY A 296 -20.50 42.24 -4.87
N ASN A 297 -20.00 41.35 -4.01
CA ASN A 297 -18.56 41.17 -3.81
C ASN A 297 -18.00 40.24 -4.91
N GLN A 298 -17.32 40.82 -5.89
CA GLN A 298 -16.73 40.09 -7.03
C GLN A 298 -15.22 39.96 -6.85
N ARG A 299 -14.67 38.79 -7.20
CA ARG A 299 -13.23 38.56 -7.28
C ARG A 299 -12.78 38.65 -8.74
N VAL A 300 -11.89 39.60 -9.02
CA VAL A 300 -11.20 39.74 -10.30
C VAL A 300 -9.94 38.87 -10.29
N ILE A 301 -9.75 38.09 -11.35
CA ILE A 301 -8.62 37.15 -11.50
C ILE A 301 -7.88 37.50 -12.78
N SER A 302 -6.59 37.80 -12.65
CA SER A 302 -5.63 37.89 -13.75
C SER A 302 -5.33 36.46 -14.23
N GLY A 303 -5.74 36.08 -15.44
CA GLY A 303 -5.65 34.70 -15.93
C GLY A 303 -6.97 33.92 -15.83
N SER A 304 -6.89 32.60 -15.94
CA SER A 304 -8.07 31.73 -15.99
C SER A 304 -8.60 31.37 -14.59
N VAL A 305 -9.81 30.84 -14.53
CA VAL A 305 -10.40 30.32 -13.27
C VAL A 305 -9.68 29.07 -12.74
N LEU A 306 -8.87 28.41 -13.57
CA LEU A 306 -8.09 27.22 -13.23
C LEU A 306 -6.65 27.59 -12.85
N SER A 307 -6.03 28.48 -13.62
CA SER A 307 -4.69 29.01 -13.34
C SER A 307 -4.70 30.52 -13.57
N GLY A 308 -4.77 31.25 -12.47
CA GLY A 308 -4.79 32.71 -12.43
C GLY A 308 -4.48 33.24 -11.04
N ARG A 309 -4.24 34.55 -10.95
CA ARG A 309 -3.91 35.26 -9.71
C ARG A 309 -5.02 36.21 -9.35
N THR A 310 -5.38 36.28 -8.06
CA THR A 310 -6.35 37.26 -7.59
C THR A 310 -5.77 38.67 -7.67
N ALA A 311 -6.42 39.55 -8.42
CA ALA A 311 -5.95 40.91 -8.66
C ALA A 311 -6.36 41.81 -7.47
N GLN A 312 -5.43 42.06 -6.55
CA GLN A 312 -5.66 42.90 -5.36
C GLN A 312 -4.41 43.72 -5.00
N GLY A 313 -4.61 44.97 -4.62
CA GLY A 313 -3.57 45.83 -4.05
C GLY A 313 -2.36 46.02 -4.98
N ALA A 314 -1.16 45.73 -4.49
CA ALA A 314 0.08 45.88 -5.26
C ALA A 314 0.15 44.98 -6.52
N GLU A 315 -0.68 43.94 -6.60
CA GLU A 315 -0.68 42.93 -7.66
C GLU A 315 -1.97 42.98 -8.51
N ALA A 316 -2.73 44.08 -8.42
CA ALA A 316 -3.98 44.31 -9.16
C ALA A 316 -3.78 44.59 -10.68
N PHE A 317 -2.88 43.87 -11.34
CA PHE A 317 -2.46 44.11 -12.72
C PHE A 317 -2.54 42.85 -13.60
N LEU A 318 -2.63 43.05 -14.91
CA LEU A 318 -2.62 41.97 -15.91
C LEU A 318 -1.22 41.33 -16.00
N GLY A 319 -1.10 40.08 -15.56
CA GLY A 319 0.17 39.33 -15.58
C GLY A 319 0.69 39.12 -17.01
N ARG A 320 2.01 39.11 -17.17
CA ARG A 320 2.72 39.11 -18.46
C ARG A 320 2.28 38.02 -19.43
N TYR A 321 1.87 36.87 -18.93
CA TYR A 321 1.46 35.71 -19.73
C TYR A 321 -0.05 35.48 -19.78
N HIS A 322 -0.85 36.29 -19.08
CA HIS A 322 -2.31 36.15 -19.06
C HIS A 322 -2.97 36.83 -20.27
N LEU A 323 -3.86 36.10 -20.94
CA LEU A 323 -4.65 36.58 -22.10
C LEU A 323 -6.16 36.64 -21.80
N GLN A 324 -6.55 36.48 -20.53
CA GLN A 324 -7.93 36.63 -20.07
C GLN A 324 -7.97 37.19 -18.64
N VAL A 325 -9.12 37.76 -18.27
CA VAL A 325 -9.46 38.20 -16.92
C VAL A 325 -10.79 37.56 -16.55
N SER A 326 -10.79 36.78 -15.48
CA SER A 326 -11.96 36.01 -15.04
C SER A 326 -12.59 36.67 -13.81
N VAL A 327 -13.92 36.81 -13.80
CA VAL A 327 -14.66 37.43 -12.69
C VAL A 327 -15.62 36.42 -12.06
N LEU A 328 -15.44 36.17 -10.76
CA LEU A 328 -16.24 35.22 -9.98
C LEU A 328 -16.89 35.88 -8.75
N PRO A 329 -18.16 35.54 -8.40
CA PRO A 329 -18.77 36.00 -7.17
C PRO A 329 -18.08 35.37 -5.95
N GLU A 330 -17.72 36.20 -4.98
CA GLU A 330 -17.10 35.77 -3.73
C GLU A 330 -18.17 35.49 -2.67
N ASN A 331 -18.63 34.24 -2.61
CA ASN A 331 -19.65 33.78 -1.67
C ASN A 331 -19.03 33.20 -0.38
N LYS A 332 -19.60 33.56 0.78
CA LYS A 332 -19.19 33.13 2.13
C LYS A 332 -20.33 32.43 2.91
N GLU A 333 -21.45 32.13 2.26
CA GLU A 333 -22.67 31.56 2.84
C GLU A 333 -22.47 30.09 3.28
N ARG A 334 -22.67 29.80 4.58
CA ARG A 334 -22.64 28.43 5.13
C ARG A 334 -24.02 27.77 5.03
N LYS A 335 -24.11 26.55 4.51
CA LYS A 335 -25.37 25.81 4.33
C LYS A 335 -25.48 24.65 5.32
N LEU A 336 -26.54 24.68 6.13
CA LEU A 336 -26.92 23.57 7.02
C LEU A 336 -27.20 22.31 6.19
N PHE A 337 -26.61 21.17 6.55
CA PHE A 337 -26.73 19.90 5.83
C PHE A 337 -26.46 19.96 4.30
N GLY A 338 -25.66 20.92 3.81
CA GLY A 338 -25.39 21.09 2.38
C GLY A 338 -24.77 19.86 1.68
N TYR A 339 -24.14 18.97 2.45
CA TYR A 339 -23.58 17.69 1.99
C TYR A 339 -24.64 16.58 1.75
N LEU A 340 -25.90 16.78 2.16
CA LEU A 340 -27.04 15.89 1.84
C LEU A 340 -27.89 16.41 0.67
N ALA A 341 -27.81 17.70 0.34
CA ALA A 341 -28.63 18.30 -0.72
C ALA A 341 -28.39 17.61 -2.09
N PRO A 342 -29.44 17.32 -2.89
CA PRO A 342 -29.29 16.59 -4.17
C PRO A 342 -28.65 17.41 -5.30
N GLY A 343 -28.54 18.75 -5.14
CA GLY A 343 -27.74 19.65 -5.98
C GLY A 343 -28.09 19.65 -7.46
N THR A 344 -29.28 20.14 -7.82
CA THR A 344 -29.78 20.21 -9.21
C THR A 344 -29.03 21.20 -10.11
N ARG A 345 -28.28 22.17 -9.54
CA ARG A 345 -27.47 23.17 -10.27
C ARG A 345 -26.00 23.21 -9.79
N ARG A 346 -25.39 22.04 -9.55
CA ARG A 346 -23.96 21.93 -9.22
C ARG A 346 -23.25 20.99 -10.20
N HIS A 347 -22.12 21.40 -10.76
CA HIS A 347 -21.27 20.49 -11.53
C HIS A 347 -20.48 19.58 -10.60
N SER A 348 -20.20 18.34 -11.05
CA SER A 348 -19.27 17.44 -10.37
C SER A 348 -18.59 16.49 -11.34
N VAL A 349 -17.31 16.14 -11.11
CA VAL A 349 -16.57 15.22 -12.00
C VAL A 349 -17.20 13.83 -11.99
N TYR A 350 -17.62 13.35 -10.82
CA TYR A 350 -18.39 12.11 -10.65
C TYR A 350 -19.91 12.35 -10.69
N PRO A 351 -20.73 11.34 -11.06
CA PRO A 351 -22.20 11.45 -11.15
C PRO A 351 -22.89 11.38 -9.76
N ALA A 352 -22.36 12.11 -8.78
CA ALA A 352 -22.84 12.14 -7.39
C ALA A 352 -23.95 13.18 -7.12
N PHE A 353 -24.25 14.04 -8.08
CA PHE A 353 -25.31 15.05 -8.04
C PHE A 353 -26.36 14.82 -9.12
N LEU A 354 -27.60 15.25 -8.86
CA LEU A 354 -28.74 15.03 -9.76
C LEU A 354 -28.60 15.81 -11.08
N SER A 355 -27.92 16.95 -11.04
CA SER A 355 -27.52 17.78 -12.19
C SER A 355 -26.91 16.98 -13.34
N LYS A 356 -25.97 16.06 -13.04
CA LYS A 356 -25.27 15.23 -14.01
C LYS A 356 -26.19 14.28 -14.80
N TRP A 357 -27.34 13.93 -14.22
CA TRP A 357 -28.36 13.08 -14.83
C TRP A 357 -29.42 13.89 -15.60
N LEU A 358 -29.69 15.13 -15.17
CA LEU A 358 -30.63 16.06 -15.81
C LEU A 358 -30.00 16.85 -16.99
N GLY A 359 -28.67 16.88 -17.07
CA GLY A 359 -27.91 17.64 -18.06
C GLY A 359 -27.43 18.98 -17.48
N GLU A 360 -26.11 19.14 -17.41
CA GLU A 360 -25.47 20.35 -16.87
C GLU A 360 -25.33 21.41 -17.96
N ARG A 361 -25.90 22.60 -17.75
CA ARG A 361 -25.68 23.81 -18.57
C ARG A 361 -25.61 25.03 -17.66
N ASP A 362 -24.68 25.92 -17.97
CA ASP A 362 -24.51 27.26 -17.39
C ASP A 362 -24.56 27.30 -15.85
N VAL A 363 -23.57 26.65 -15.23
CA VAL A 363 -23.39 26.65 -13.77
C VAL A 363 -22.67 27.92 -13.33
N GLU A 364 -23.31 28.66 -12.43
CA GLU A 364 -22.72 29.78 -11.69
C GLU A 364 -21.70 29.25 -10.67
N PHE A 365 -20.44 29.21 -11.07
CA PHE A 365 -19.34 28.91 -10.15
C PHE A 365 -19.01 30.11 -9.26
N SER A 366 -18.60 29.83 -8.02
CA SER A 366 -18.17 30.84 -7.03
C SER A 366 -16.87 30.40 -6.37
N THR A 367 -16.25 31.29 -5.59
CA THR A 367 -14.94 31.03 -4.96
C THR A 367 -14.97 30.10 -3.73
N THR A 368 -16.13 29.53 -3.37
CA THR A 368 -16.27 28.63 -2.21
C THR A 368 -15.47 27.35 -2.37
N THR A 369 -14.81 26.87 -1.30
CA THR A 369 -14.04 25.61 -1.35
C THR A 369 -14.91 24.34 -1.44
N ASN A 370 -16.21 24.42 -1.14
CA ASN A 370 -17.19 23.32 -1.03
C ASN A 370 -16.87 22.22 0.02
N GLY A 371 -15.63 22.12 0.52
CA GLY A 371 -15.16 21.17 1.53
C GLY A 371 -14.03 21.72 2.41
N SER A 372 -13.61 20.93 3.41
CA SER A 372 -12.57 21.25 4.42
C SER A 372 -11.20 20.62 4.07
N THR A 373 -10.30 20.49 5.06
CA THR A 373 -8.88 20.19 4.85
C THR A 373 -8.65 18.69 4.96
N ARG A 374 -8.23 18.03 3.87
CA ARG A 374 -8.25 16.56 3.80
C ARG A 374 -7.11 15.96 2.99
N ALA A 375 -6.74 14.74 3.37
CA ALA A 375 -5.79 13.92 2.63
C ALA A 375 -6.27 13.60 1.21
N MET A 376 -5.33 13.49 0.28
CA MET A 376 -5.59 13.04 -1.09
C MET A 376 -6.09 11.59 -1.08
N VAL A 377 -7.33 11.34 -1.52
CA VAL A 377 -7.84 9.97 -1.69
C VAL A 377 -7.76 9.56 -3.17
N PRO A 378 -7.04 8.46 -3.51
CA PRO A 378 -6.72 8.07 -4.88
C PRO A 378 -7.85 7.27 -5.57
N ILE A 379 -9.02 7.89 -5.73
CA ILE A 379 -10.20 7.27 -6.37
C ILE A 379 -9.98 7.07 -7.90
N GLY A 380 -8.93 7.67 -8.47
CA GLY A 380 -8.58 7.61 -9.89
C GLY A 380 -9.12 8.77 -10.72
N THR A 381 -9.62 9.83 -10.06
CA THR A 381 -10.10 11.07 -10.68
C THR A 381 -9.03 11.69 -11.58
N TYR A 382 -7.79 11.80 -11.07
CA TYR A 382 -6.67 12.47 -11.72
C TYR A 382 -6.28 11.77 -13.03
N ASP A 383 -6.23 10.44 -13.05
CA ASP A 383 -5.86 9.65 -14.25
C ASP A 383 -6.94 9.67 -15.35
N ALA A 384 -8.18 10.05 -15.01
CA ALA A 384 -9.29 10.21 -15.94
C ALA A 384 -9.27 11.57 -16.66
N ILE A 385 -8.73 12.61 -16.01
CA ILE A 385 -8.61 13.97 -16.54
C ILE A 385 -7.20 14.31 -17.07
N MET A 386 -6.18 13.49 -16.80
CA MET A 386 -4.83 13.63 -17.36
C MET A 386 -4.75 13.10 -18.81
N PRO A 387 -4.55 13.94 -19.85
CA PRO A 387 -4.41 13.50 -21.23
C PRO A 387 -3.04 12.89 -21.57
N MET A 388 -1.99 13.29 -20.86
CA MET A 388 -0.62 12.80 -21.04
C MET A 388 -0.47 11.35 -20.54
N ASP A 389 0.56 10.64 -21.00
CA ASP A 389 0.91 9.28 -20.54
C ASP A 389 1.66 9.31 -19.20
N ILE A 390 1.05 9.98 -18.22
CA ILE A 390 1.56 10.21 -16.86
C ILE A 390 0.56 9.62 -15.88
N LEU A 391 1.06 8.84 -14.91
CA LEU A 391 0.26 8.27 -13.81
C LEU A 391 0.02 9.35 -12.74
N ALA A 392 -0.89 10.28 -13.05
CA ALA A 392 -1.19 11.45 -12.24
C ALA A 392 -1.44 11.13 -10.76
N THR A 393 -2.15 10.05 -10.45
CA THR A 393 -2.37 9.62 -9.05
C THR A 393 -1.08 9.26 -8.33
N GLN A 394 -0.13 8.59 -8.99
CA GLN A 394 1.15 8.22 -8.37
C GLN A 394 2.09 9.43 -8.30
N LEU A 395 2.11 10.27 -9.34
CA LEU A 395 2.90 11.49 -9.38
C LEU A 395 2.52 12.44 -8.23
N LEU A 396 1.22 12.70 -8.04
CA LEU A 396 0.73 13.56 -6.96
C LEU A 396 1.08 12.98 -5.58
N ARG A 397 1.08 11.65 -5.40
CA ARG A 397 1.56 11.02 -4.16
C ARG A 397 3.05 11.20 -3.94
N SER A 398 3.88 11.02 -4.98
CA SER A 398 5.32 11.26 -4.89
C SER A 398 5.61 12.72 -4.50
N LEU A 399 4.91 13.68 -5.12
CA LEU A 399 5.00 15.10 -4.77
C LEU A 399 4.52 15.40 -3.33
N LEU A 400 3.46 14.76 -2.84
CA LEU A 400 2.97 14.91 -1.47
C LEU A 400 3.87 14.27 -0.40
N VAL A 401 4.60 13.21 -0.75
CA VAL A 401 5.55 12.51 0.14
C VAL A 401 6.95 13.14 0.09
N GLY A 402 7.26 13.92 -0.95
CA GLY A 402 8.58 14.52 -1.17
C GLY A 402 9.55 13.62 -1.96
N ASP A 403 9.06 12.56 -2.59
CA ASP A 403 9.86 11.66 -3.43
C ASP A 403 10.08 12.29 -4.83
N ILE A 404 11.15 13.08 -4.92
CA ILE A 404 11.53 13.82 -6.14
C ILE A 404 12.01 12.86 -7.23
N GLU A 405 12.72 11.78 -6.90
CA GLU A 405 13.22 10.82 -7.90
C GLU A 405 12.07 10.11 -8.60
N THR A 406 11.10 9.58 -7.85
CA THR A 406 9.91 8.96 -8.42
C THR A 406 9.07 9.98 -9.18
N ALA A 407 8.92 11.22 -8.68
CA ALA A 407 8.21 12.27 -9.41
C ALA A 407 8.86 12.59 -10.78
N ILE A 408 10.20 12.73 -10.84
CA ILE A 408 10.93 12.93 -12.10
C ILE A 408 10.73 11.74 -13.05
N ASN A 409 10.86 10.51 -12.55
CA ASN A 409 10.66 9.28 -13.34
C ASN A 409 9.21 9.12 -13.84
N LEU A 410 8.23 9.71 -13.15
CA LEU A 410 6.82 9.76 -13.55
C LEU A 410 6.48 10.93 -14.49
N GLY A 411 7.46 11.72 -14.94
CA GLY A 411 7.26 12.79 -15.93
C GLY A 411 7.03 14.20 -15.37
N CYS A 412 7.31 14.46 -14.09
CA CYS A 412 7.09 15.78 -13.46
C CYS A 412 7.72 16.96 -14.22
N LEU A 413 8.83 16.73 -14.93
CA LEU A 413 9.55 17.77 -15.69
C LEU A 413 8.77 18.31 -16.89
N GLU A 414 7.77 17.58 -17.38
CA GLU A 414 6.93 18.02 -18.50
C GLU A 414 5.81 18.99 -18.06
N LEU A 415 5.57 19.14 -16.76
CA LEU A 415 4.40 19.83 -16.20
C LEU A 415 4.70 21.22 -15.65
N ASP A 416 3.66 22.05 -15.63
CA ASP A 416 3.57 23.33 -14.91
C ASP A 416 2.43 23.30 -13.89
N GLU A 417 2.27 24.40 -13.15
CA GLU A 417 1.05 24.68 -12.38
C GLU A 417 -0.22 24.62 -13.25
N ASP A 418 -0.16 25.16 -14.48
CA ASP A 418 -1.26 25.16 -15.46
C ASP A 418 -1.76 23.74 -15.79
N ASP A 419 -0.85 22.78 -16.00
CA ASP A 419 -1.23 21.42 -16.41
C ASP A 419 -1.82 20.58 -15.26
N VAL A 420 -1.50 20.94 -14.00
CA VAL A 420 -2.04 20.28 -12.79
C VAL A 420 -3.18 21.07 -12.14
N ALA A 421 -3.52 22.26 -12.66
CA ALA A 421 -4.62 23.10 -12.19
C ALA A 421 -5.96 22.35 -12.16
N LEU A 422 -6.23 21.55 -13.19
CA LEU A 422 -7.44 20.73 -13.29
C LEU A 422 -7.48 19.60 -12.24
N PHE A 423 -6.33 19.08 -11.80
CA PHE A 423 -6.27 18.14 -10.67
C PHE A 423 -6.66 18.84 -9.37
N THR A 424 -6.24 20.09 -9.18
CA THR A 424 -6.59 20.89 -8.00
C THR A 424 -8.09 21.16 -7.95
N TYR A 425 -8.72 21.46 -9.09
CA TYR A 425 -10.18 21.57 -9.23
C TYR A 425 -10.90 20.28 -8.79
N ALA A 426 -10.43 19.13 -9.28
CA ALA A 426 -11.01 17.81 -9.01
C ALA A 426 -10.57 17.16 -7.68
N CYS A 427 -9.75 17.85 -6.88
CA CYS A 427 -9.20 17.33 -5.62
C CYS A 427 -10.12 17.65 -4.42
N PRO A 428 -10.56 16.65 -3.63
CA PRO A 428 -11.51 16.83 -2.53
C PRO A 428 -10.89 17.28 -1.18
N GLY A 429 -9.77 18.02 -1.17
CA GLY A 429 -9.07 18.44 0.07
C GLY A 429 -8.38 19.83 0.07
N GLY A 430 -8.35 20.48 1.26
CA GLY A 430 -7.70 21.78 1.59
C GLY A 430 -6.61 21.73 2.70
N LYS A 431 -6.30 22.87 3.38
CA LYS A 431 -5.16 23.04 4.35
C LYS A 431 -5.51 23.62 5.76
N PHE A 432 -4.80 23.10 6.78
CA PHE A 432 -4.88 23.12 8.28
C PHE A 432 -5.14 24.38 9.16
N HIS A 433 -5.56 24.13 10.43
CA HIS A 433 -5.16 24.87 11.65
C HIS A 433 -5.14 23.99 12.94
N ALA A 434 -4.30 24.33 13.94
CA ALA A 434 -3.75 23.33 14.91
C ALA A 434 -4.51 23.06 16.24
N LEU A 435 -5.51 23.84 16.64
CA LEU A 435 -6.30 23.61 17.88
C LEU A 435 -7.83 23.58 17.63
N TYR A 436 -8.21 23.47 16.36
CA TYR A 436 -9.60 23.42 15.88
C TYR A 436 -10.27 22.01 15.80
N PRO A 437 -9.56 20.85 15.71
CA PRO A 437 -10.16 19.57 15.28
C PRO A 437 -11.42 19.09 16.03
N ALA A 438 -11.49 19.26 17.36
CA ALA A 438 -12.63 18.79 18.14
C ALA A 438 -13.89 19.68 17.99
N TYR A 439 -13.72 20.98 17.71
CA TYR A 439 -14.81 21.89 17.39
C TYR A 439 -15.23 21.74 15.93
N GLU A 440 -14.26 21.62 15.02
CA GLU A 440 -14.46 21.39 13.59
C GLU A 440 -15.25 20.12 13.33
N ALA A 441 -14.91 19.00 13.97
CA ALA A 441 -15.65 17.74 13.84
C ALA A 441 -17.15 17.85 14.16
N ILE A 442 -17.57 18.85 14.97
CA ILE A 442 -18.98 19.13 15.28
C ILE A 442 -19.56 20.21 14.35
N ASP A 443 -18.81 21.29 14.05
CA ASP A 443 -19.23 22.37 13.13
C ASP A 443 -19.40 21.82 11.70
N THR A 444 -18.38 21.15 11.16
CA THR A 444 -18.38 20.53 9.82
C THR A 444 -19.29 19.30 9.77
N ALA A 445 -19.67 18.69 10.90
CA ALA A 445 -20.73 17.68 10.92
C ALA A 445 -22.10 18.29 10.51
N LEU A 446 -22.43 19.49 11.01
CA LEU A 446 -23.72 20.16 10.82
C LEU A 446 -23.76 21.11 9.61
N TYR A 447 -22.67 21.85 9.37
CA TYR A 447 -22.57 22.93 8.39
C TYR A 447 -21.53 22.64 7.30
N THR A 448 -21.67 23.27 6.13
CA THR A 448 -20.60 23.30 5.12
C THR A 448 -19.58 24.41 5.43
N PRO A 449 -18.27 24.20 5.19
CA PRO A 449 -17.24 25.21 5.46
C PRO A 449 -17.45 26.49 4.64
N GLY A 450 -17.31 27.64 5.29
CA GLY A 450 -17.44 28.97 4.67
C GLY A 450 -16.15 29.54 4.08
N HIS A 451 -15.16 28.69 3.77
CA HIS A 451 -13.87 29.13 3.26
C HIS A 451 -13.90 29.40 1.75
N THR A 452 -13.13 30.38 1.30
CA THR A 452 -12.92 30.71 -0.11
C THR A 452 -11.54 30.26 -0.57
N THR A 453 -11.40 29.88 -1.84
CA THR A 453 -10.12 29.52 -2.47
C THR A 453 -9.08 30.65 -2.36
N ARG A 454 -7.79 30.29 -2.26
CA ARG A 454 -6.65 31.23 -2.19
C ARG A 454 -5.44 30.85 -3.08
N GLY A 455 -5.50 29.73 -3.79
CA GLY A 455 -4.45 29.31 -4.74
C GLY A 455 -4.87 29.56 -6.19
N ALA A 456 -4.02 29.16 -7.15
CA ALA A 456 -4.20 29.41 -8.59
C ALA A 456 -5.55 28.90 -9.16
N SER A 457 -6.06 27.79 -8.62
CA SER A 457 -7.38 27.25 -8.96
C SER A 457 -8.45 27.87 -8.06
N HIS A 458 -9.29 28.73 -8.65
CA HIS A 458 -10.27 29.54 -7.93
C HIS A 458 -11.62 28.85 -7.72
N VAL A 459 -11.88 27.75 -8.42
CA VAL A 459 -13.11 26.95 -8.36
C VAL A 459 -12.76 25.52 -7.92
N ARG A 460 -13.69 24.82 -7.26
CA ARG A 460 -13.54 23.39 -6.88
C ARG A 460 -14.77 22.57 -7.28
N ASP A 461 -14.57 21.27 -7.48
CA ASP A 461 -15.64 20.28 -7.60
C ASP A 461 -16.61 20.38 -6.40
N GLY A 462 -17.89 20.10 -6.62
CA GLY A 462 -18.88 19.94 -5.56
C GLY A 462 -18.78 18.60 -4.80
N LEU A 463 -18.00 17.64 -5.31
CA LEU A 463 -17.78 16.33 -4.72
C LEU A 463 -16.93 16.39 -3.44
N ASP A 464 -17.58 16.30 -2.29
CA ASP A 464 -16.92 16.33 -0.98
C ASP A 464 -16.60 14.92 -0.44
N LEU A 465 -15.43 14.74 0.20
CA LEU A 465 -15.01 13.43 0.73
C LEU A 465 -16.01 12.86 1.75
N LYS A 466 -16.58 13.73 2.59
CA LYS A 466 -17.64 13.36 3.56
C LYS A 466 -18.85 12.77 2.86
N ARG A 467 -19.26 13.29 1.70
CA ARG A 467 -20.39 12.74 0.93
C ARG A 467 -20.08 11.31 0.49
N ILE A 468 -18.86 11.06 0.02
CA ILE A 468 -18.42 9.70 -0.38
C ILE A 468 -18.50 8.74 0.81
N MET A 469 -17.90 9.11 1.95
CA MET A 469 -17.90 8.27 3.16
C MET A 469 -19.31 8.06 3.73
N MET A 470 -20.14 9.11 3.77
CA MET A 470 -21.53 9.00 4.21
C MET A 470 -22.39 8.14 3.27
N THR A 471 -22.15 8.15 1.95
CA THR A 471 -22.82 7.22 1.02
C THR A 471 -22.45 5.76 1.33
N VAL A 472 -21.18 5.47 1.61
CA VAL A 472 -20.75 4.11 2.01
C VAL A 472 -21.37 3.71 3.35
N TRP A 473 -21.37 4.61 4.35
CA TRP A 473 -21.98 4.39 5.66
C TRP A 473 -23.49 4.12 5.57
N LEU A 474 -24.23 4.89 4.76
CA LEU A 474 -25.66 4.65 4.49
C LEU A 474 -25.88 3.31 3.76
N CYS A 475 -25.02 2.95 2.82
CA CYS A 475 -25.09 1.65 2.15
C CYS A 475 -24.80 0.48 3.10
N ALA A 476 -23.95 0.67 4.12
CA ALA A 476 -23.65 -0.35 5.13
C ALA A 476 -24.80 -0.55 6.14
N TRP A 477 -25.70 0.42 6.32
CA TRP A 477 -26.91 0.23 7.13
C TRP A 477 -27.92 -0.74 6.51
N ILE A 478 -27.89 -0.94 5.19
CA ILE A 478 -28.78 -1.89 4.49
C ILE A 478 -28.55 -3.33 4.97
N PRO A 479 -27.34 -3.92 4.90
CA PRO A 479 -27.08 -5.23 5.49
C PRO A 479 -27.16 -5.21 7.03
N ALA A 480 -26.85 -4.09 7.71
CA ALA A 480 -26.98 -4.00 9.17
C ALA A 480 -28.40 -4.28 9.68
N ILE A 481 -29.42 -3.67 9.05
CA ILE A 481 -30.82 -3.84 9.43
C ILE A 481 -31.30 -5.26 9.07
N VAL A 482 -30.94 -5.76 7.90
CA VAL A 482 -31.37 -7.08 7.42
C VAL A 482 -30.73 -8.22 8.23
N GLY A 483 -29.44 -8.15 8.56
CA GLY A 483 -28.80 -9.13 9.44
C GLY A 483 -29.26 -9.02 10.89
N SER A 484 -29.54 -7.81 11.40
CA SER A 484 -30.16 -7.67 12.73
C SER A 484 -31.51 -8.41 12.81
N TYR A 485 -32.29 -8.42 11.72
CA TYR A 485 -33.51 -9.23 11.65
C TYR A 485 -33.21 -10.74 11.69
N PHE A 486 -32.24 -11.24 10.92
CA PHE A 486 -31.93 -12.69 10.87
C PHE A 486 -31.29 -13.21 12.16
N VAL A 487 -30.38 -12.45 12.79
CA VAL A 487 -29.83 -12.78 14.12
C VAL A 487 -30.93 -12.89 15.17
N GLY A 488 -31.89 -11.96 15.18
CA GLY A 488 -33.00 -12.02 16.14
C GLY A 488 -34.04 -13.10 15.82
N LEU A 489 -34.23 -13.45 14.54
CA LEU A 489 -35.05 -14.59 14.12
C LEU A 489 -34.47 -15.90 14.66
N GLN A 490 -33.17 -16.15 14.42
CA GLN A 490 -32.46 -17.33 14.93
C GLN A 490 -32.47 -17.38 16.48
N ALA A 491 -32.33 -16.23 17.14
CA ALA A 491 -32.41 -16.16 18.59
C ALA A 491 -33.81 -16.49 19.12
N ASN A 492 -34.88 -15.99 18.47
CA ASN A 492 -36.26 -16.33 18.83
C ASN A 492 -36.58 -17.81 18.58
N GLU A 493 -36.15 -18.37 17.44
CA GLU A 493 -36.31 -19.81 17.13
C GLU A 493 -35.58 -20.68 18.16
N ALA A 494 -34.36 -20.32 18.52
CA ALA A 494 -33.57 -20.99 19.55
C ALA A 494 -34.21 -20.89 20.95
N MET A 495 -34.72 -19.72 21.33
CA MET A 495 -35.47 -19.54 22.59
C MET A 495 -36.74 -20.38 22.62
N GLN A 496 -37.51 -20.42 21.53
CA GLN A 496 -38.71 -21.26 21.42
C GLN A 496 -38.38 -22.75 21.53
N ALA A 497 -37.30 -23.21 20.87
CA ALA A 497 -36.83 -24.59 20.96
C ALA A 497 -36.31 -24.97 22.37
N ALA A 498 -35.68 -24.02 23.07
CA ALA A 498 -35.19 -24.20 24.44
C ALA A 498 -36.26 -23.99 25.53
N GLY A 499 -37.47 -23.52 25.18
CA GLY A 499 -38.53 -23.18 26.12
C GLY A 499 -38.26 -21.93 26.97
N LEU A 500 -37.36 -21.05 26.53
CA LEU A 500 -36.97 -19.83 27.23
C LEU A 500 -37.93 -18.68 26.88
N THR A 501 -38.43 -17.98 27.90
CA THR A 501 -39.37 -16.85 27.75
C THR A 501 -38.78 -15.49 28.09
N ALA A 502 -37.52 -15.45 28.52
CA ALA A 502 -36.79 -14.24 28.89
C ALA A 502 -35.29 -14.44 28.71
N ILE A 503 -34.57 -13.35 28.46
CA ILE A 503 -33.10 -13.32 28.37
C ILE A 503 -32.54 -12.87 29.71
N GLU A 504 -31.44 -13.48 30.17
CA GLU A 504 -30.77 -13.09 31.41
C GLU A 504 -29.80 -11.91 31.23
N GLY A 505 -29.37 -11.31 32.34
CA GLY A 505 -28.40 -10.22 32.37
C GLY A 505 -28.94 -8.86 31.89
N TRP A 506 -28.00 -7.94 31.59
CA TRP A 506 -28.33 -6.53 31.36
C TRP A 506 -29.13 -6.27 30.07
N ARG A 507 -29.02 -7.13 29.06
CA ARG A 507 -29.82 -7.03 27.81
C ARG A 507 -31.28 -7.36 28.08
N GLY A 508 -31.55 -8.40 28.87
CA GLY A 508 -32.90 -8.79 29.29
C GLY A 508 -33.66 -7.67 30.00
N ALA A 509 -32.98 -6.83 30.79
CA ALA A 509 -33.60 -5.68 31.46
C ALA A 509 -34.24 -4.66 30.49
N PHE A 510 -33.76 -4.58 29.24
CA PHE A 510 -34.33 -3.73 28.19
C PHE A 510 -35.19 -4.50 27.19
N LEU A 511 -34.86 -5.75 26.88
CA LEU A 511 -35.56 -6.54 25.86
C LEU A 511 -36.82 -7.25 26.38
N ASN A 512 -36.78 -7.84 27.59
CA ASN A 512 -37.89 -8.60 28.16
C ASN A 512 -39.19 -7.77 28.34
N PRO A 513 -39.16 -6.44 28.64
CA PRO A 513 -40.38 -5.62 28.68
C PRO A 513 -40.93 -5.20 27.31
N LEU A 514 -40.15 -5.35 26.24
CA LEU A 514 -40.42 -4.82 24.90
C LEU A 514 -40.78 -5.90 23.86
N LEU A 515 -40.58 -7.17 24.20
CA LEU A 515 -40.66 -8.31 23.28
C LEU A 515 -41.50 -9.45 23.84
N SER A 516 -42.18 -10.16 22.93
CA SER A 516 -42.81 -11.46 23.18
C SER A 516 -41.97 -12.65 22.68
N PHE A 517 -40.86 -12.37 21.97
CA PHE A 517 -39.92 -13.36 21.43
C PHE A 517 -40.54 -14.35 20.43
N ASP A 518 -41.60 -13.96 19.72
CA ASP A 518 -42.24 -14.77 18.68
C ASP A 518 -41.40 -14.75 17.38
N PRO A 519 -40.91 -15.90 16.87
CA PRO A 519 -40.21 -15.98 15.58
C PRO A 519 -41.02 -15.47 14.39
N ASN A 520 -42.36 -15.53 14.47
CA ASN A 520 -43.26 -15.12 13.39
C ASN A 520 -43.48 -13.59 13.35
N SER A 521 -43.14 -12.88 14.43
CA SER A 521 -43.25 -11.42 14.50
C SER A 521 -42.00 -10.77 13.94
N MET A 522 -42.13 -10.17 12.75
CA MET A 522 -41.02 -9.46 12.11
C MET A 522 -40.44 -8.32 12.98
N ILE A 523 -41.28 -7.71 13.82
CA ILE A 523 -40.89 -6.64 14.74
C ILE A 523 -40.10 -7.22 15.92
N ASP A 524 -40.52 -8.36 16.49
CA ASP A 524 -39.82 -8.99 17.61
C ASP A 524 -38.42 -9.45 17.18
N CYS A 525 -38.31 -10.11 16.03
CA CYS A 525 -37.03 -10.54 15.46
C CYS A 525 -36.10 -9.33 15.20
N LEU A 526 -36.59 -8.26 14.58
CA LEU A 526 -35.77 -7.08 14.30
C LEU A 526 -35.29 -6.36 15.57
N ILE A 527 -36.18 -6.14 16.55
CA ILE A 527 -35.83 -5.45 17.81
C ILE A 527 -34.87 -6.31 18.64
N HIS A 528 -35.04 -7.63 18.68
CA HIS A 528 -34.14 -8.53 19.39
C HIS A 528 -32.70 -8.42 18.86
N GLY A 529 -32.47 -8.57 17.56
CA GLY A 529 -31.12 -8.46 17.00
C GLY A 529 -30.53 -7.04 17.03
N LEU A 530 -31.37 -6.00 16.89
CA LEU A 530 -30.92 -4.61 17.14
C LEU A 530 -30.47 -4.40 18.59
N GLY A 531 -31.04 -5.12 19.56
CA GLY A 531 -30.60 -5.17 20.96
C GLY A 531 -29.18 -5.70 21.15
N TYR A 532 -28.67 -6.50 20.22
CA TYR A 532 -27.27 -6.92 20.18
C TYR A 532 -26.40 -5.95 19.37
N PHE A 533 -26.86 -5.52 18.18
CA PHE A 533 -26.10 -4.67 17.28
C PHE A 533 -25.86 -3.24 17.81
N ILE A 534 -26.90 -2.56 18.32
CA ILE A 534 -26.81 -1.14 18.69
C ILE A 534 -25.80 -0.90 19.84
N PRO A 535 -25.83 -1.64 20.96
CA PRO A 535 -24.84 -1.45 22.02
C PRO A 535 -23.41 -1.75 21.57
N LEU A 536 -23.22 -2.76 20.71
CA LEU A 536 -21.93 -3.10 20.12
C LEU A 536 -21.40 -1.94 19.25
N TYR A 537 -22.23 -1.43 18.34
CA TYR A 537 -21.87 -0.30 17.48
C TYR A 537 -21.55 0.97 18.28
N MET A 538 -22.37 1.33 19.28
CA MET A 538 -22.14 2.51 20.12
C MET A 538 -20.79 2.46 20.85
N VAL A 539 -20.47 1.31 21.46
CA VAL A 539 -19.23 1.13 22.22
C VAL A 539 -18.01 1.11 21.29
N VAL A 540 -18.09 0.45 20.13
CA VAL A 540 -17.06 0.49 19.09
C VAL A 540 -16.82 1.93 18.62
N PHE A 541 -17.89 2.63 18.23
CA PHE A 541 -17.82 4.00 17.73
C PHE A 541 -17.20 4.96 18.75
N ALA A 542 -17.67 4.91 20.01
CA ALA A 542 -17.14 5.74 21.08
C ALA A 542 -15.65 5.47 21.35
N ALA A 543 -15.23 4.20 21.37
CA ALA A 543 -13.83 3.85 21.61
C ALA A 543 -12.90 4.39 20.52
N GLY A 544 -13.17 4.10 19.25
CA GLY A 544 -12.26 4.50 18.17
C GLY A 544 -12.25 6.00 17.91
N ILE A 545 -13.38 6.71 18.06
CA ILE A 545 -13.42 8.17 17.85
C ILE A 545 -12.64 8.93 18.94
N ILE A 546 -12.59 8.42 20.18
CA ILE A 546 -11.76 9.00 21.25
C ILE A 546 -10.27 8.92 20.86
N PHE A 547 -9.81 7.76 20.38
CA PHE A 547 -8.41 7.62 19.94
C PHE A 547 -8.12 8.44 18.68
N GLU A 548 -9.05 8.53 17.73
CA GLU A 548 -8.85 9.33 16.51
C GLU A 548 -8.79 10.84 16.81
N ILE A 549 -9.65 11.36 17.69
CA ILE A 549 -9.57 12.74 18.20
C ILE A 549 -8.24 12.96 18.93
N TRP A 550 -7.77 11.99 19.72
CA TRP A 550 -6.50 12.10 20.44
C TRP A 550 -5.31 12.20 19.46
N PHE A 551 -5.18 11.29 18.51
CA PHE A 551 -4.10 11.31 17.51
C PHE A 551 -4.17 12.55 16.60
N ALA A 552 -5.36 12.96 16.18
CA ALA A 552 -5.57 14.20 15.42
C ALA A 552 -5.11 15.45 16.20
N SER A 553 -5.41 15.50 17.51
CA SER A 553 -4.99 16.58 18.41
C SER A 553 -3.47 16.61 18.62
N VAL A 554 -2.83 15.44 18.77
CA VAL A 554 -1.35 15.34 18.89
C VAL A 554 -0.64 15.80 17.61
N ARG A 555 -1.28 15.67 16.44
CA ARG A 555 -0.68 15.96 15.13
C ARG A 555 -1.13 17.28 14.49
N GLY A 556 -2.06 18.00 15.11
CA GLY A 556 -2.60 19.27 14.58
C GLY A 556 -3.35 19.13 13.24
N HIS A 557 -4.04 18.01 13.01
CA HIS A 557 -4.85 17.78 11.81
C HIS A 557 -6.32 17.53 12.12
N GLU A 558 -7.19 17.72 11.13
CA GLU A 558 -8.65 17.52 11.25
C GLU A 558 -9.01 16.03 11.46
N VAL A 559 -10.18 15.77 12.05
CA VAL A 559 -10.71 14.42 12.29
C VAL A 559 -11.41 13.93 11.03
N ASN A 560 -11.10 12.72 10.56
CA ASN A 560 -11.55 12.26 9.26
C ASN A 560 -12.85 11.44 9.34
N GLU A 561 -13.82 11.74 8.48
CA GLU A 561 -15.13 11.07 8.50
C GLU A 561 -15.07 9.58 8.11
N GLY A 562 -13.94 9.11 7.56
CA GLY A 562 -13.67 7.69 7.29
C GLY A 562 -13.75 6.77 8.52
N TYR A 563 -13.66 7.33 9.74
CA TYR A 563 -13.92 6.55 10.96
C TYR A 563 -15.37 6.03 11.04
N PHE A 564 -16.35 6.81 10.58
CA PHE A 564 -17.77 6.43 10.60
C PHE A 564 -18.01 5.16 9.76
N VAL A 565 -17.30 5.04 8.63
CA VAL A 565 -17.30 3.84 7.79
C VAL A 565 -16.55 2.70 8.49
N THR A 566 -15.37 2.98 9.06
CA THR A 566 -14.54 1.97 9.73
C THR A 566 -15.26 1.30 10.91
N SER A 567 -15.95 2.08 11.75
CA SER A 567 -16.68 1.58 12.93
C SER A 567 -17.86 0.68 12.57
N ILE A 568 -18.69 1.08 11.60
CA ILE A 568 -19.85 0.26 11.19
C ILE A 568 -19.38 -1.00 10.49
N LEU A 569 -18.39 -0.90 9.58
CA LEU A 569 -17.87 -2.06 8.86
C LEU A 569 -17.17 -3.04 9.79
N TYR A 570 -16.42 -2.58 10.79
CA TYR A 570 -15.83 -3.45 11.82
C TYR A 570 -16.92 -4.18 12.61
N THR A 571 -17.89 -3.44 13.15
CA THR A 571 -19.01 -3.98 13.95
C THR A 571 -19.76 -5.07 13.18
N LEU A 572 -20.07 -4.83 11.91
CA LEU A 572 -20.78 -5.75 11.04
C LEU A 572 -20.04 -7.06 10.74
N THR A 573 -18.72 -7.11 10.95
CA THR A 573 -18.00 -8.39 10.84
C THR A 573 -18.11 -9.23 12.12
N LEU A 574 -18.30 -8.64 13.29
CA LEU A 574 -18.21 -9.37 14.56
C LEU A 574 -19.44 -10.27 14.78
N PRO A 575 -19.30 -11.38 15.54
CA PRO A 575 -20.45 -12.13 16.03
C PRO A 575 -21.28 -11.29 17.01
N ALA A 576 -22.61 -11.49 17.01
CA ALA A 576 -23.53 -10.71 17.84
C ALA A 576 -23.28 -10.88 19.35
N GLY A 577 -22.86 -12.07 19.78
CA GLY A 577 -22.59 -12.41 21.19
C GLY A 577 -21.28 -11.87 21.77
N ILE A 578 -20.41 -11.21 20.96
CA ILE A 578 -19.06 -10.85 21.41
C ILE A 578 -19.06 -9.94 22.66
N PRO A 579 -18.20 -10.19 23.68
CA PRO A 579 -18.04 -9.30 24.81
C PRO A 579 -17.63 -7.88 24.37
N LEU A 580 -18.37 -6.87 24.83
CA LEU A 580 -18.19 -5.47 24.39
C LEU A 580 -16.74 -4.96 24.58
N TRP A 581 -16.07 -5.38 25.66
CA TRP A 581 -14.68 -5.00 25.92
C TRP A 581 -13.68 -5.59 24.92
N MET A 582 -13.92 -6.81 24.40
CA MET A 582 -13.09 -7.39 23.34
C MET A 582 -13.25 -6.58 22.06
N ALA A 583 -14.49 -6.23 21.70
CA ALA A 583 -14.78 -5.38 20.55
C ALA A 583 -14.07 -4.02 20.64
N VAL A 584 -14.00 -3.40 21.84
CA VAL A 584 -13.22 -2.18 22.12
C VAL A 584 -11.73 -2.38 21.85
N ILE A 585 -11.09 -3.40 22.43
CA ILE A 585 -9.65 -3.61 22.26
C ILE A 585 -9.32 -3.85 20.78
N GLY A 586 -10.14 -4.61 20.05
CA GLY A 586 -9.96 -4.84 18.64
C GLY A 586 -10.10 -3.58 17.76
N ILE A 587 -11.08 -2.70 18.01
CA ILE A 587 -11.18 -1.44 17.23
C ILE A 587 -10.05 -0.46 17.61
N VAL A 588 -9.65 -0.40 18.89
CA VAL A 588 -8.51 0.42 19.31
C VAL A 588 -7.23 -0.08 18.63
N PHE A 589 -7.00 -1.39 18.56
CA PHE A 589 -5.88 -1.96 17.81
C PHE A 589 -5.97 -1.62 16.31
N GLY A 590 -7.14 -1.82 15.68
CA GLY A 590 -7.36 -1.52 14.27
C GLY A 590 -7.14 -0.05 13.91
N VAL A 591 -7.63 0.89 14.73
CA VAL A 591 -7.45 2.34 14.55
C VAL A 591 -6.01 2.76 14.85
N VAL A 592 -5.48 2.43 16.03
CA VAL A 592 -4.16 2.90 16.46
C VAL A 592 -3.07 2.27 15.59
N ILE A 593 -3.02 0.93 15.52
CA ILE A 593 -1.96 0.21 14.82
C ILE A 593 -2.22 0.18 13.30
N GLY A 594 -3.45 -0.13 12.87
CA GLY A 594 -3.77 -0.28 11.44
C GLY A 594 -3.88 1.03 10.65
N LYS A 595 -4.07 2.18 11.31
CA LYS A 595 -4.30 3.48 10.66
C LYS A 595 -3.44 4.61 11.22
N GLU A 596 -3.55 4.90 12.52
CA GLU A 596 -2.95 6.11 13.09
C GLU A 596 -1.43 6.06 13.12
N VAL A 597 -0.79 4.94 13.46
CA VAL A 597 0.68 4.81 13.40
C VAL A 597 1.26 5.23 12.04
N PHE A 598 0.53 5.01 10.93
CA PHE A 598 0.96 5.35 9.56
C PHE A 598 0.60 6.78 9.11
N GLY A 599 -0.01 7.58 9.99
CA GLY A 599 -0.31 8.99 9.75
C GLY A 599 -1.75 9.31 9.36
N GLY A 600 -2.70 8.42 9.67
CA GLY A 600 -4.14 8.65 9.56
C GLY A 600 -4.76 8.22 8.20
N THR A 601 -6.01 8.59 7.97
CA THR A 601 -6.75 8.24 6.74
C THR A 601 -6.00 8.73 5.50
N GLY A 602 -5.83 7.84 4.51
CA GLY A 602 -5.12 8.15 3.27
C GLY A 602 -3.66 7.68 3.26
N LYS A 603 -3.12 7.24 4.41
CA LYS A 603 -1.78 6.68 4.55
C LYS A 603 -1.74 5.23 5.05
N ASN A 604 -2.88 4.68 5.50
CA ASN A 604 -2.99 3.29 5.91
C ASN A 604 -2.84 2.33 4.72
N PHE A 605 -1.92 1.36 4.82
CA PHE A 605 -1.73 0.33 3.78
C PHE A 605 -2.59 -0.92 3.99
N LEU A 606 -3.17 -1.09 5.18
CA LEU A 606 -4.14 -2.15 5.49
C LEU A 606 -5.53 -1.56 5.71
N ASN A 607 -6.57 -2.39 5.53
CA ASN A 607 -7.92 -2.07 5.99
C ASN A 607 -7.96 -2.06 7.54
N PRO A 608 -8.27 -0.93 8.21
CA PRO A 608 -8.19 -0.82 9.67
C PRO A 608 -9.22 -1.69 10.41
N ALA A 609 -10.43 -1.83 9.85
CA ALA A 609 -11.49 -2.68 10.40
C ALA A 609 -11.08 -4.16 10.37
N LEU A 610 -10.57 -4.64 9.23
CA LEU A 610 -10.08 -6.02 9.13
C LEU A 610 -8.83 -6.26 9.99
N THR A 611 -7.98 -5.24 10.19
CA THR A 611 -6.82 -5.32 11.09
C THR A 611 -7.27 -5.54 12.54
N GLY A 612 -8.27 -4.80 13.01
CA GLY A 612 -8.87 -5.02 14.33
C GLY A 612 -9.57 -6.38 14.46
N ARG A 613 -10.26 -6.83 13.40
CA ARG A 613 -10.90 -8.15 13.36
C ARG A 613 -9.86 -9.28 13.45
N ALA A 614 -8.79 -9.19 12.68
CA ALA A 614 -7.71 -10.18 12.67
C ALA A 614 -6.99 -10.23 14.02
N PHE A 615 -6.81 -9.08 14.69
CA PHE A 615 -6.30 -9.04 16.06
C PHE A 615 -7.17 -9.88 17.00
N LEU A 616 -8.50 -9.67 17.02
CA LEU A 616 -9.40 -10.48 17.87
C LEU A 616 -9.41 -11.95 17.48
N TYR A 617 -9.36 -12.25 16.18
CA TYR A 617 -9.35 -13.62 15.67
C TYR A 617 -8.15 -14.44 16.20
N PHE A 618 -6.96 -13.83 16.26
CA PHE A 618 -5.76 -14.51 16.76
C PHE A 618 -5.53 -14.37 18.28
N ALA A 619 -6.03 -13.31 18.91
CA ALA A 619 -5.91 -13.12 20.36
C ALA A 619 -6.98 -13.90 21.16
N TYR A 620 -8.20 -13.99 20.64
CA TYR A 620 -9.38 -14.55 21.32
C TYR A 620 -10.19 -15.48 20.39
N PRO A 621 -9.59 -16.55 19.82
CA PRO A 621 -10.23 -17.39 18.81
C PRO A 621 -11.55 -18.02 19.28
N ALA A 622 -11.66 -18.40 20.56
CA ALA A 622 -12.87 -18.99 21.15
C ALA A 622 -14.08 -18.02 21.22
N ALA A 623 -13.85 -16.70 21.13
CA ALA A 623 -14.91 -15.68 21.07
C ALA A 623 -15.22 -15.21 19.63
N MET A 624 -14.53 -15.79 18.64
CA MET A 624 -14.58 -15.40 17.22
C MET A 624 -14.85 -16.58 16.27
N SER A 625 -14.78 -17.81 16.77
CA SER A 625 -14.91 -19.07 16.01
C SER A 625 -15.35 -20.22 16.93
N GLY A 626 -15.87 -21.31 16.34
CA GLY A 626 -16.58 -22.39 17.04
C GLY A 626 -18.10 -22.27 16.86
N ASP A 627 -18.86 -23.27 17.33
CA ASP A 627 -20.29 -23.40 17.03
C ASP A 627 -21.23 -22.73 18.07
N THR A 628 -20.68 -22.25 19.18
CA THR A 628 -21.42 -21.59 20.28
C THR A 628 -21.61 -20.08 20.08
N VAL A 629 -20.97 -19.48 19.07
CA VAL A 629 -20.73 -18.02 19.01
C VAL A 629 -21.72 -17.29 18.08
N TRP A 630 -22.43 -18.03 17.21
CA TRP A 630 -23.24 -17.47 16.12
C TRP A 630 -24.70 -17.19 16.50
N VAL A 631 -25.26 -17.94 17.45
CA VAL A 631 -26.65 -17.76 17.93
C VAL A 631 -26.63 -16.87 19.17
N ALA A 632 -27.51 -15.87 19.23
CA ALA A 632 -27.55 -14.89 20.32
C ALA A 632 -28.31 -15.40 21.58
N VAL A 633 -28.10 -16.68 21.94
CA VAL A 633 -28.72 -17.38 23.08
C VAL A 633 -27.66 -18.29 23.71
N ASP A 634 -27.36 -18.07 25.00
CA ASP A 634 -26.34 -18.86 25.70
C ASP A 634 -26.73 -20.34 25.79
N GLY A 635 -25.77 -21.23 25.50
CA GLY A 635 -25.94 -22.68 25.57
C GLY A 635 -26.47 -23.35 24.30
N VAL A 636 -26.83 -22.59 23.26
CA VAL A 636 -27.26 -23.15 21.95
C VAL A 636 -26.08 -23.23 21.00
N THR A 637 -25.77 -24.44 20.51
CA THR A 637 -24.70 -24.70 19.54
C THR A 637 -25.25 -24.88 18.14
N GLN A 638 -24.80 -24.07 17.18
CA GLN A 638 -25.16 -24.21 15.78
C GLN A 638 -23.95 -23.94 14.88
N ALA A 639 -23.52 -24.97 14.15
CA ALA A 639 -22.42 -24.85 13.20
C ALA A 639 -22.81 -24.01 11.98
N THR A 640 -21.85 -23.26 11.43
CA THR A 640 -22.05 -22.51 10.19
C THR A 640 -22.10 -23.45 8.97
N PRO A 641 -22.84 -23.11 7.89
CA PRO A 641 -22.85 -23.93 6.67
C PRO A 641 -21.45 -24.21 6.08
N LEU A 642 -20.52 -23.27 6.29
CA LEU A 642 -19.14 -23.36 5.82
C LEU A 642 -18.27 -24.25 6.73
N GLY A 643 -18.61 -24.36 8.02
CA GLY A 643 -18.06 -25.35 8.94
C GLY A 643 -18.56 -26.76 8.63
N ASN A 644 -19.87 -26.92 8.39
CA ASN A 644 -20.46 -28.19 7.95
C ASN A 644 -19.82 -28.68 6.63
N ALA A 645 -19.63 -27.79 5.66
CA ALA A 645 -18.96 -28.10 4.40
C ALA A 645 -17.54 -28.64 4.60
N ALA A 646 -16.75 -28.04 5.51
CA ALA A 646 -15.40 -28.49 5.82
C ALA A 646 -15.38 -29.88 6.50
N LEU A 647 -16.44 -30.25 7.21
CA LEU A 647 -16.64 -31.58 7.81
C LEU A 647 -17.25 -32.61 6.82
N GLY A 648 -17.61 -32.20 5.60
CA GLY A 648 -18.31 -33.05 4.63
C GLY A 648 -19.76 -33.36 5.00
N LEU A 649 -20.36 -32.57 5.90
CA LEU A 649 -21.76 -32.66 6.28
C LEU A 649 -22.65 -31.85 5.32
N ASP A 650 -23.96 -32.10 5.35
CA ASP A 650 -24.92 -31.28 4.62
C ASP A 650 -24.86 -29.81 5.09
N TYR A 651 -25.05 -28.88 4.16
CA TYR A 651 -24.89 -27.45 4.42
C TYR A 651 -25.96 -26.90 5.38
N GLY A 652 -27.07 -27.64 5.60
CA GLY A 652 -28.14 -27.29 6.54
C GLY A 652 -29.06 -26.17 6.07
N VAL A 653 -28.82 -25.61 4.89
CA VAL A 653 -29.60 -24.53 4.26
C VAL A 653 -29.65 -24.74 2.74
N ASP A 654 -30.76 -24.40 2.11
CA ASP A 654 -30.84 -24.34 0.65
C ASP A 654 -30.26 -23.02 0.10
N MET A 655 -29.90 -23.03 -1.20
CA MET A 655 -29.25 -21.89 -1.86
C MET A 655 -30.11 -20.61 -1.83
N THR A 656 -31.44 -20.73 -1.83
CA THR A 656 -32.35 -19.58 -1.80
C THR A 656 -32.38 -18.95 -0.41
N SER A 657 -32.51 -19.78 0.63
CA SER A 657 -32.45 -19.36 2.03
C SER A 657 -31.10 -18.74 2.37
N ALA A 658 -29.99 -19.34 1.91
CA ALA A 658 -28.64 -18.80 2.07
C ALA A 658 -28.45 -17.46 1.31
N PHE A 659 -29.03 -17.30 0.13
CA PHE A 659 -28.97 -16.03 -0.62
C PHE A 659 -29.78 -14.90 0.05
N LEU A 660 -30.92 -15.24 0.65
CA LEU A 660 -31.76 -14.30 1.40
C LEU A 660 -31.16 -13.94 2.77
N GLY A 661 -30.50 -14.89 3.43
CA GLY A 661 -29.75 -14.71 4.68
C GLY A 661 -30.20 -15.56 5.87
N TYR A 662 -31.02 -16.58 5.65
CA TYR A 662 -31.46 -17.52 6.67
C TYR A 662 -30.36 -18.57 6.94
N MET A 663 -29.27 -18.13 7.59
CA MET A 663 -28.15 -18.98 8.03
C MET A 663 -27.41 -18.34 9.23
N PRO A 664 -26.84 -19.13 10.16
CA PRO A 664 -26.04 -18.60 11.26
C PRO A 664 -24.73 -17.97 10.77
N GLY A 665 -24.40 -16.78 11.27
CA GLY A 665 -23.25 -16.02 10.78
C GLY A 665 -22.99 -14.67 11.46
N THR A 666 -22.44 -13.75 10.69
CA THR A 666 -22.08 -12.39 11.12
C THR A 666 -23.11 -11.39 10.63
N ILE A 667 -23.48 -10.42 11.46
CA ILE A 667 -24.54 -9.42 11.22
C ILE A 667 -24.46 -8.77 9.81
N GLY A 668 -23.27 -8.46 9.29
CA GLY A 668 -23.12 -7.85 7.96
C GLY A 668 -23.07 -8.82 6.78
N GLY A 669 -22.88 -10.11 7.04
CA GLY A 669 -22.54 -11.13 6.04
C GLY A 669 -23.66 -12.12 5.70
N GLU A 670 -24.79 -12.07 6.40
CA GLU A 670 -25.89 -13.02 6.23
C GLU A 670 -26.63 -12.84 4.89
N SER A 671 -27.10 -11.63 4.56
CA SER A 671 -27.96 -11.43 3.37
C SER A 671 -27.20 -10.89 2.14
N ILE A 672 -27.04 -11.73 1.13
CA ILE A 672 -26.43 -11.34 -0.15
C ILE A 672 -27.32 -10.35 -0.91
N LEU A 673 -28.64 -10.51 -0.84
CA LEU A 673 -29.57 -9.59 -1.48
C LEU A 673 -29.38 -8.15 -0.96
N ALA A 674 -29.24 -7.98 0.35
CA ALA A 674 -28.97 -6.69 0.97
C ALA A 674 -27.61 -6.10 0.54
N ILE A 675 -26.57 -6.94 0.51
CA ILE A 675 -25.23 -6.57 0.03
C ILE A 675 -25.25 -6.20 -1.46
N GLY A 676 -26.03 -6.90 -2.28
CA GLY A 676 -26.17 -6.67 -3.73
C GLY A 676 -26.87 -5.35 -4.06
N ILE A 677 -27.90 -4.98 -3.28
CA ILE A 677 -28.55 -3.66 -3.39
C ILE A 677 -27.54 -2.54 -3.06
N ALA A 678 -26.79 -2.69 -1.96
CA ALA A 678 -25.74 -1.75 -1.59
C ALA A 678 -24.63 -1.66 -2.66
N ALA A 679 -24.18 -2.81 -3.20
CA ALA A 679 -23.21 -2.87 -4.28
C ALA A 679 -23.68 -2.14 -5.54
N ALA A 680 -24.95 -2.32 -5.93
CA ALA A 680 -25.53 -1.63 -7.08
C ALA A 680 -25.48 -0.11 -6.93
N ILE A 681 -25.80 0.41 -5.73
CA ILE A 681 -25.73 1.86 -5.42
C ILE A 681 -24.27 2.36 -5.47
N LEU A 682 -23.33 1.62 -4.87
CA LEU A 682 -21.90 1.98 -4.84
C LEU A 682 -21.21 1.91 -6.21
N LEU A 683 -21.67 1.01 -7.09
CA LEU A 683 -21.23 0.90 -8.48
C LEU A 683 -21.85 1.98 -9.37
N ALA A 684 -23.14 2.29 -9.20
CA ALA A 684 -23.82 3.35 -9.94
C ALA A 684 -23.24 4.74 -9.65
N THR A 685 -22.92 5.00 -8.38
CA THR A 685 -22.21 6.23 -7.94
C THR A 685 -20.72 6.24 -8.30
N ARG A 686 -20.16 5.10 -8.77
CA ARG A 686 -18.74 4.88 -9.07
C ARG A 686 -17.79 5.13 -7.89
N ILE A 687 -18.28 5.00 -6.66
CA ILE A 687 -17.47 5.06 -5.44
C ILE A 687 -16.64 3.78 -5.31
N ALA A 688 -17.25 2.62 -5.54
CA ALA A 688 -16.59 1.32 -5.46
C ALA A 688 -16.10 0.83 -6.84
N SER A 689 -14.98 0.10 -6.86
CA SER A 689 -14.37 -0.35 -8.12
C SER A 689 -14.90 -1.70 -8.59
N TRP A 690 -15.67 -1.70 -9.68
CA TRP A 690 -16.13 -2.94 -10.34
C TRP A 690 -14.98 -3.89 -10.72
N ARG A 691 -13.79 -3.35 -11.00
CA ARG A 691 -12.59 -4.13 -11.36
C ARG A 691 -12.11 -5.02 -10.22
N VAL A 692 -12.18 -4.51 -8.98
CA VAL A 692 -11.79 -5.25 -7.78
C VAL A 692 -12.84 -6.33 -7.49
N MET A 693 -14.13 -5.97 -7.47
CA MET A 693 -15.22 -6.91 -7.24
C MET A 693 -15.22 -8.07 -8.25
N LEU A 694 -15.12 -7.75 -9.55
CA LEU A 694 -15.04 -8.75 -10.61
C LEU A 694 -13.75 -9.59 -10.49
N GLY A 695 -12.63 -8.97 -10.13
CA GLY A 695 -11.39 -9.67 -9.85
C GLY A 695 -11.55 -10.72 -8.75
N CYS A 696 -12.16 -10.36 -7.61
CA CYS A 696 -12.43 -11.30 -6.51
C CYS A 696 -13.27 -12.49 -6.96
N VAL A 697 -14.32 -12.26 -7.76
CA VAL A 697 -15.18 -13.33 -8.30
C VAL A 697 -14.41 -14.23 -9.28
N ILE A 698 -13.66 -13.64 -10.21
CA ILE A 698 -12.83 -14.40 -11.18
C ILE A 698 -11.78 -15.24 -10.47
N GLY A 699 -11.07 -14.65 -9.49
CA GLY A 699 -10.06 -15.35 -8.70
C GLY A 699 -10.64 -16.51 -7.90
N LEU A 700 -11.78 -16.31 -7.23
CA LEU A 700 -12.44 -17.36 -6.46
C LEU A 700 -12.94 -18.49 -7.37
N VAL A 701 -13.81 -18.16 -8.34
CA VAL A 701 -14.46 -19.16 -9.20
C VAL A 701 -13.46 -19.90 -10.07
N GLY A 702 -12.42 -19.22 -10.58
CA GLY A 702 -11.36 -19.85 -11.35
C GLY A 702 -10.52 -20.81 -10.52
N THR A 703 -10.23 -20.47 -9.26
CA THR A 703 -9.39 -21.32 -8.38
C THR A 703 -10.17 -22.51 -7.84
N VAL A 704 -11.39 -22.31 -7.35
CA VAL A 704 -12.27 -23.41 -6.93
C VAL A 704 -12.59 -24.31 -8.13
N GLY A 705 -12.91 -23.74 -9.29
CA GLY A 705 -13.15 -24.51 -10.51
C GLY A 705 -11.95 -25.38 -10.95
N LEU A 706 -10.72 -25.01 -10.60
CA LEU A 706 -9.54 -25.87 -10.77
C LEU A 706 -9.45 -26.97 -9.71
N PHE A 707 -9.76 -26.67 -8.43
CA PHE A 707 -9.78 -27.67 -7.37
C PHE A 707 -10.86 -28.75 -7.58
N ASN A 708 -12.04 -28.39 -8.08
CA ASN A 708 -13.11 -29.35 -8.41
C ASN A 708 -12.77 -30.29 -9.58
N LEU A 709 -11.68 -30.04 -10.31
CA LEU A 709 -11.14 -30.94 -11.33
C LEU A 709 -10.05 -31.89 -10.79
N MET A 710 -9.73 -31.80 -9.49
CA MET A 710 -8.69 -32.60 -8.84
C MET A 710 -9.34 -33.56 -7.83
N ASP A 711 -9.13 -34.86 -8.03
CA ASP A 711 -9.54 -35.87 -7.03
C ASP A 711 -8.75 -35.67 -5.73
N SER A 712 -9.46 -35.43 -4.63
CA SER A 712 -8.93 -35.07 -3.32
C SER A 712 -9.82 -35.65 -2.22
N SER A 713 -9.23 -36.06 -1.10
CA SER A 713 -9.95 -36.60 0.06
C SER A 713 -10.59 -35.52 0.95
N ASN A 714 -10.32 -34.23 0.69
CA ASN A 714 -10.90 -33.12 1.43
C ASN A 714 -12.29 -32.77 0.84
N PRO A 715 -13.40 -32.85 1.62
CA PRO A 715 -14.75 -32.59 1.14
C PRO A 715 -14.93 -31.22 0.48
N MET A 716 -14.16 -30.22 0.92
CA MET A 716 -14.22 -28.85 0.42
C MET A 716 -13.77 -28.70 -1.04
N PHE A 717 -13.04 -29.69 -1.60
CA PHE A 717 -12.69 -29.73 -3.04
C PHE A 717 -13.88 -30.12 -3.92
N ALA A 718 -14.91 -30.77 -3.37
CA ALA A 718 -16.13 -31.13 -4.11
C ALA A 718 -17.20 -30.02 -4.12
N MET A 719 -17.02 -28.98 -3.30
CA MET A 719 -17.98 -27.89 -3.11
C MET A 719 -18.12 -27.03 -4.39
N ASN A 720 -19.35 -26.76 -4.82
CA ASN A 720 -19.59 -26.00 -6.06
C ASN A 720 -19.10 -24.54 -5.92
N PRO A 721 -18.38 -23.96 -6.91
CA PRO A 721 -17.97 -22.55 -6.91
C PRO A 721 -19.06 -21.53 -6.55
N LEU A 722 -20.32 -21.80 -6.90
CA LEU A 722 -21.47 -20.94 -6.56
C LEU A 722 -21.72 -20.88 -5.05
N TRP A 723 -21.57 -21.98 -4.31
CA TRP A 723 -21.73 -21.99 -2.86
C TRP A 723 -20.66 -21.14 -2.16
N HIS A 724 -19.42 -21.08 -2.68
CA HIS A 724 -18.39 -20.21 -2.10
C HIS A 724 -18.65 -18.71 -2.32
N LEU A 725 -19.40 -18.34 -3.36
CA LEU A 725 -19.85 -16.95 -3.55
C LEU A 725 -20.97 -16.58 -2.56
N VAL A 726 -21.76 -17.57 -2.16
CA VAL A 726 -22.96 -17.39 -1.33
C VAL A 726 -22.68 -17.48 0.17
N LEU A 727 -21.76 -18.37 0.60
CA LEU A 727 -21.56 -18.66 2.01
C LEU A 727 -20.42 -17.84 2.65
N GLY A 728 -20.67 -17.42 3.89
CA GLY A 728 -19.75 -16.64 4.73
C GLY A 728 -19.47 -15.23 4.22
N GLY A 729 -18.49 -14.56 4.81
CA GLY A 729 -18.21 -13.13 4.58
C GLY A 729 -17.67 -12.73 3.19
N PHE A 730 -17.75 -13.58 2.16
CA PHE A 730 -17.17 -13.30 0.83
C PHE A 730 -17.82 -12.09 0.15
N ALA A 731 -19.16 -12.09 0.01
CA ALA A 731 -19.87 -11.01 -0.66
C ALA A 731 -19.68 -9.66 0.04
N PHE A 732 -19.80 -9.64 1.37
CA PHE A 732 -19.59 -8.44 2.19
C PHE A 732 -18.14 -7.92 2.08
N GLY A 733 -17.16 -8.82 2.19
CA GLY A 733 -15.75 -8.49 2.05
C GLY A 733 -15.41 -7.96 0.64
N ALA A 734 -15.96 -8.55 -0.41
CA ALA A 734 -15.71 -8.14 -1.79
C ALA A 734 -16.31 -6.77 -2.12
N VAL A 735 -17.46 -6.41 -1.52
CA VAL A 735 -18.18 -5.16 -1.80
C VAL A 735 -17.72 -3.99 -0.94
N PHE A 736 -17.50 -4.20 0.37
CA PHE A 736 -17.24 -3.11 1.31
C PHE A 736 -15.78 -2.99 1.77
N MET A 737 -15.04 -4.11 1.83
CA MET A 737 -13.71 -4.14 2.44
C MET A 737 -12.58 -4.15 1.41
N ALA A 738 -12.72 -4.96 0.35
CA ALA A 738 -11.73 -5.07 -0.72
C ALA A 738 -11.68 -3.81 -1.61
N THR A 739 -12.79 -3.06 -1.71
CA THR A 739 -12.86 -1.83 -2.53
C THR A 739 -12.49 -0.56 -1.76
N ASP A 740 -11.91 -0.65 -0.56
CA ASP A 740 -11.36 0.50 0.16
C ASP A 740 -10.38 1.27 -0.75
N PRO A 741 -10.67 2.53 -1.12
CA PRO A 741 -9.86 3.27 -2.07
C PRO A 741 -8.47 3.66 -1.51
N VAL A 742 -8.22 3.50 -0.21
CA VAL A 742 -6.93 3.84 0.41
C VAL A 742 -5.97 2.65 0.40
N SER A 743 -6.43 1.47 0.84
CA SER A 743 -5.57 0.29 1.01
C SER A 743 -5.52 -0.66 -0.21
N ALA A 744 -6.40 -0.48 -1.19
CA ALA A 744 -6.39 -1.24 -2.45
C ALA A 744 -5.43 -0.66 -3.50
N ALA A 745 -5.06 -1.48 -4.50
CA ALA A 745 -4.24 -1.03 -5.63
C ALA A 745 -4.90 0.14 -6.40
N HIS A 746 -4.11 1.07 -6.90
CA HIS A 746 -4.61 2.30 -7.52
C HIS A 746 -4.61 2.24 -9.05
N THR A 747 -3.67 1.54 -9.69
CA THR A 747 -3.64 1.44 -11.15
C THR A 747 -4.81 0.59 -11.68
N ASN A 748 -5.36 0.93 -12.85
CA ASN A 748 -6.51 0.20 -13.40
C ASN A 748 -6.23 -1.27 -13.75
N ARG A 749 -4.97 -1.61 -14.07
CA ARG A 749 -4.52 -3.01 -14.22
C ARG A 749 -4.29 -3.64 -12.84
N GLY A 750 -3.64 -2.93 -11.92
CA GLY A 750 -3.38 -3.37 -10.56
C GLY A 750 -4.66 -3.73 -9.79
N ARG A 751 -5.71 -2.90 -9.87
CA ARG A 751 -7.03 -3.16 -9.27
C ARG A 751 -7.63 -4.52 -9.64
N LEU A 752 -7.49 -4.94 -10.90
CA LEU A 752 -8.00 -6.24 -11.36
C LEU A 752 -7.12 -7.39 -10.85
N ILE A 753 -5.79 -7.24 -10.92
CA ILE A 753 -4.82 -8.24 -10.42
C ILE A 753 -4.97 -8.43 -8.91
N TYR A 754 -5.11 -7.33 -8.16
CA TYR A 754 -5.38 -7.28 -6.73
C TYR A 754 -6.68 -8.00 -6.36
N GLY A 755 -7.77 -7.75 -7.09
CA GLY A 755 -9.02 -8.50 -6.90
C GLY A 755 -8.84 -10.00 -7.16
N ILE A 756 -8.19 -10.38 -8.27
CA ILE A 756 -7.90 -11.78 -8.60
C ILE A 756 -7.07 -12.45 -7.50
N LEU A 757 -6.06 -11.76 -6.96
CA LEU A 757 -5.24 -12.26 -5.85
C LEU A 757 -6.07 -12.51 -4.58
N ILE A 758 -6.97 -11.61 -4.21
CA ILE A 758 -7.88 -11.79 -3.07
C ILE A 758 -8.82 -12.99 -3.30
N GLY A 759 -9.40 -13.09 -4.49
CA GLY A 759 -10.27 -14.23 -4.85
C GLY A 759 -9.55 -15.57 -4.78
N PHE A 760 -8.34 -15.64 -5.35
CA PHE A 760 -7.45 -16.80 -5.30
C PHE A 760 -7.09 -17.17 -3.86
N MET A 761 -6.65 -16.20 -3.05
CA MET A 761 -6.28 -16.44 -1.65
C MET A 761 -7.48 -16.87 -0.81
N CYS A 762 -8.67 -16.32 -1.05
CA CYS A 762 -9.89 -16.73 -0.37
C CYS A 762 -10.26 -18.19 -0.73
N ALA A 763 -10.15 -18.59 -2.00
CA ALA A 763 -10.35 -19.98 -2.41
C ALA A 763 -9.31 -20.93 -1.78
N LEU A 764 -8.04 -20.54 -1.79
CA LEU A 764 -6.95 -21.34 -1.24
C LEU A 764 -7.11 -21.54 0.27
N ILE A 765 -7.44 -20.48 1.02
CA ILE A 765 -7.68 -20.60 2.47
C ILE A 765 -8.91 -21.46 2.74
N ARG A 766 -10.04 -21.21 2.07
CA ARG A 766 -11.29 -21.96 2.31
C ARG A 766 -11.18 -23.44 1.94
N VAL A 767 -10.56 -23.77 0.81
CA VAL A 767 -10.56 -25.13 0.24
C VAL A 767 -9.34 -25.94 0.65
N ALA A 768 -8.14 -25.34 0.66
CA ALA A 768 -6.90 -26.07 0.89
C ALA A 768 -6.43 -26.07 2.36
N ASN A 769 -7.00 -25.23 3.23
CA ASN A 769 -6.67 -25.19 4.66
C ASN A 769 -7.86 -25.60 5.55
N PRO A 770 -7.90 -26.83 6.07
CA PRO A 770 -9.02 -27.31 6.90
C PRO A 770 -9.17 -26.59 8.25
N ALA A 771 -8.16 -25.83 8.70
CA ALA A 771 -8.25 -25.07 9.96
C ALA A 771 -9.12 -23.81 9.87
N PHE A 772 -9.35 -23.25 8.66
CA PHE A 772 -10.00 -21.96 8.47
C PHE A 772 -11.10 -22.02 7.41
N PRO A 773 -12.36 -22.38 7.77
CA PRO A 773 -13.47 -22.44 6.82
C PRO A 773 -13.83 -21.05 6.24
N GLU A 774 -13.55 -19.95 6.96
CA GLU A 774 -13.63 -18.58 6.43
C GLU A 774 -12.22 -18.11 6.01
N GLY A 775 -12.10 -17.45 4.86
CA GLY A 775 -10.82 -17.01 4.30
C GLY A 775 -10.77 -15.57 3.81
N MET A 776 -11.90 -14.85 3.73
CA MET A 776 -11.97 -13.54 3.08
C MET A 776 -11.22 -12.45 3.86
N MET A 777 -11.29 -12.45 5.20
CA MET A 777 -10.56 -11.48 6.02
C MET A 777 -9.05 -11.52 5.75
N LEU A 778 -8.45 -12.71 5.83
CA LEU A 778 -7.02 -12.92 5.65
C LEU A 778 -6.61 -12.69 4.19
N ALA A 779 -7.45 -13.09 3.23
CA ALA A 779 -7.22 -12.85 1.81
C ALA A 779 -7.17 -11.34 1.46
N ILE A 780 -8.05 -10.51 2.03
CA ILE A 780 -8.02 -9.06 1.80
C ILE A 780 -6.76 -8.43 2.42
N LEU A 781 -6.44 -8.76 3.68
CA LEU A 781 -5.24 -8.24 4.35
C LEU A 781 -3.95 -8.65 3.62
N PHE A 782 -3.90 -9.88 3.08
CA PHE A 782 -2.83 -10.32 2.20
C PHE A 782 -2.80 -9.51 0.90
N GLY A 783 -3.95 -9.32 0.25
CA GLY A 783 -4.06 -8.48 -0.95
C GLY A 783 -3.56 -7.04 -0.72
N ASN A 784 -3.90 -6.44 0.43
CA ASN A 784 -3.46 -5.10 0.84
C ASN A 784 -1.92 -4.99 0.88
N LEU A 785 -1.23 -5.98 1.46
CA LEU A 785 0.24 -6.02 1.50
C LEU A 785 0.88 -6.05 0.09
N PHE A 786 0.22 -6.70 -0.87
CA PHE A 786 0.70 -6.79 -2.25
C PHE A 786 0.26 -5.62 -3.12
N ALA A 787 -0.71 -4.79 -2.71
CA ALA A 787 -1.20 -3.67 -3.53
C ALA A 787 -0.09 -2.69 -3.98
N PRO A 788 0.85 -2.25 -3.12
CA PRO A 788 1.97 -1.41 -3.54
C PRO A 788 2.93 -2.12 -4.50
N LEU A 789 3.17 -3.43 -4.31
CA LEU A 789 4.03 -4.23 -5.19
C LEU A 789 3.39 -4.41 -6.58
N ILE A 790 2.09 -4.69 -6.63
CA ILE A 790 1.32 -4.81 -7.87
C ILE A 790 1.39 -3.50 -8.66
N ASP A 791 1.15 -2.35 -8.01
CA ASP A 791 1.28 -1.05 -8.65
C ASP A 791 2.73 -0.77 -9.08
N ASN A 792 3.73 -1.07 -8.24
CA ASN A 792 5.15 -0.87 -8.57
C ASN A 792 5.59 -1.74 -9.76
N VAL A 793 5.16 -3.00 -9.85
CA VAL A 793 5.43 -3.88 -11.00
C VAL A 793 4.74 -3.36 -12.26
N VAL A 794 3.49 -2.86 -12.17
CA VAL A 794 2.80 -2.23 -13.30
C VAL A 794 3.54 -0.96 -13.77
N VAL A 795 4.14 -0.19 -12.85
CA VAL A 795 4.97 0.99 -13.16
C VAL A 795 6.33 0.59 -13.75
N GLN A 796 7.08 -0.31 -13.11
CA GLN A 796 8.43 -0.73 -13.54
C GLN A 796 8.42 -1.53 -14.85
N SER A 797 7.35 -2.30 -15.11
CA SER A 797 7.12 -2.97 -16.40
C SER A 797 6.95 -1.98 -17.55
N ASN A 798 6.57 -0.74 -17.25
CA ASN A 798 6.53 0.37 -18.21
C ASN A 798 7.92 1.01 -18.45
N ILE A 799 8.95 0.68 -17.65
CA ILE A 799 10.18 1.50 -17.51
C ILE A 799 11.50 0.78 -17.89
N LYS A 800 11.61 -0.57 -17.94
CA LYS A 800 12.94 -1.24 -18.02
C LYS A 800 13.27 -2.16 -19.21
N ARG A 801 14.56 -2.11 -19.59
CA ARG A 801 15.32 -3.01 -20.50
C ARG A 801 16.30 -3.90 -19.70
N SER A 802 16.85 -4.95 -20.33
CA SER A 802 17.50 -6.11 -19.69
C SER A 802 19.05 -6.08 -19.60
N LEU A 803 19.63 -7.09 -18.91
CA LEU A 803 21.07 -7.31 -18.71
C LEU A 803 21.45 -8.80 -18.89
N SER A 804 22.64 -9.09 -19.45
CA SER A 804 23.07 -10.46 -19.83
C SER A 804 24.41 -10.94 -19.22
N ASN A 805 25.32 -10.04 -18.83
CA ASN A 805 26.72 -10.38 -18.56
C ASN A 805 27.03 -10.85 -17.11
N THR A 806 26.04 -11.39 -16.40
CA THR A 806 26.08 -11.65 -14.95
C THR A 806 26.64 -13.03 -14.57
N PHE A 807 26.58 -14.02 -15.48
CA PHE A 807 26.73 -15.44 -15.14
C PHE A 807 28.16 -15.92 -14.81
N ILE A 808 29.21 -15.31 -15.37
CA ILE A 808 30.56 -15.92 -15.38
C ILE A 808 31.24 -15.86 -14.01
N VAL A 809 31.14 -14.74 -13.29
CA VAL A 809 31.91 -14.54 -12.05
C VAL A 809 31.26 -15.25 -10.85
N ALA A 810 29.95 -15.53 -10.89
CA ALA A 810 29.26 -16.33 -9.88
C ALA A 810 29.84 -17.76 -9.77
N ILE A 811 30.16 -18.39 -10.91
CA ILE A 811 30.64 -19.77 -10.99
C ILE A 811 31.97 -19.97 -10.24
N GLY A 812 32.90 -19.00 -10.36
CA GLY A 812 34.23 -19.11 -9.75
C GLY A 812 34.22 -19.09 -8.22
N ILE A 813 33.27 -18.40 -7.59
CA ILE A 813 33.18 -18.25 -6.13
C ILE A 813 32.47 -19.46 -5.50
N CYS A 814 31.46 -20.01 -6.17
CA CYS A 814 30.82 -21.27 -5.77
C CYS A 814 31.83 -22.43 -5.66
N LEU A 815 32.84 -22.48 -6.55
CA LEU A 815 33.88 -23.51 -6.53
C LEU A 815 34.72 -23.47 -5.24
N VAL A 816 35.14 -22.27 -4.80
CA VAL A 816 35.96 -22.11 -3.58
C VAL A 816 35.15 -22.44 -2.33
N CYS A 817 33.90 -21.98 -2.25
CA CYS A 817 33.04 -22.23 -1.09
C CYS A 817 32.72 -23.73 -0.91
N SER A 818 32.55 -24.45 -2.03
CA SER A 818 32.32 -25.91 -2.03
C SER A 818 33.49 -26.69 -1.40
N ILE A 819 34.73 -26.30 -1.68
CA ILE A 819 35.94 -26.97 -1.15
C ILE A 819 36.02 -26.83 0.38
N VAL A 820 35.75 -25.64 0.92
CA VAL A 820 35.82 -25.37 2.37
C VAL A 820 34.74 -26.16 3.13
N VAL A 821 33.50 -26.14 2.64
CA VAL A 821 32.38 -26.89 3.24
C VAL A 821 32.66 -28.40 3.21
N SER A 822 33.13 -28.93 2.09
CA SER A 822 33.46 -30.35 1.93
C SER A 822 34.55 -30.81 2.92
N GLY A 823 35.61 -30.00 3.10
CA GLY A 823 36.70 -30.32 4.04
C GLY A 823 36.23 -30.42 5.50
N ILE A 824 35.41 -29.48 5.97
CA ILE A 824 34.90 -29.47 7.35
C ILE A 824 33.87 -30.60 7.58
N ALA A 825 32.99 -30.84 6.61
CA ALA A 825 32.02 -31.93 6.68
C ALA A 825 32.70 -33.31 6.78
N VAL A 826 33.83 -33.53 6.07
CA VAL A 826 34.61 -34.77 6.19
C VAL A 826 35.30 -34.89 7.56
N ALA A 827 35.81 -33.78 8.12
CA ALA A 827 36.50 -33.79 9.41
C ALA A 827 35.59 -34.06 10.61
N LEU A 828 34.36 -33.51 10.61
CA LEU A 828 33.40 -33.67 11.72
C LEU A 828 32.56 -34.95 11.64
N LYS A 829 32.56 -35.63 10.49
CA LYS A 829 31.75 -36.83 10.23
C LYS A 829 31.88 -37.94 11.29
N PRO A 830 33.07 -38.29 11.83
CA PRO A 830 33.18 -39.35 12.83
C PRO A 830 32.45 -38.99 14.14
N THR A 831 32.57 -37.74 14.60
CA THR A 831 31.89 -37.24 15.81
C THR A 831 30.38 -37.16 15.62
N GLN A 832 29.92 -36.69 14.46
CA GLN A 832 28.48 -36.68 14.11
C GLN A 832 27.89 -38.11 14.10
N GLN A 833 28.65 -39.10 13.60
CA GLN A 833 28.24 -40.50 13.63
C GLN A 833 28.18 -41.06 15.06
N ALA A 834 29.16 -40.75 15.91
CA ALA A 834 29.16 -41.14 17.32
C ALA A 834 27.95 -40.56 18.09
N ASN A 835 27.70 -39.25 17.98
CA ASN A 835 26.57 -38.59 18.63
C ASN A 835 25.22 -39.16 18.16
N LYS A 836 25.08 -39.44 16.85
CA LYS A 836 23.86 -40.04 16.30
C LYS A 836 23.62 -41.47 16.83
N LEU A 837 24.68 -42.26 17.02
CA LEU A 837 24.57 -43.58 17.63
C LEU A 837 24.22 -43.49 19.12
N LEU A 838 24.72 -42.49 19.83
CA LEU A 838 24.39 -42.22 21.23
C LEU A 838 22.90 -41.84 21.38
N ASP A 839 22.39 -40.90 20.59
CA ASP A 839 20.95 -40.56 20.53
C ASP A 839 20.08 -41.79 20.17
N GLN A 840 20.52 -42.61 19.21
CA GLN A 840 19.82 -43.85 18.87
C GLN A 840 19.70 -44.80 20.07
N LYS A 841 20.80 -45.03 20.81
CA LYS A 841 20.80 -45.86 22.02
C LYS A 841 19.92 -45.27 23.12
N GLN A 842 20.00 -43.97 23.36
CA GLN A 842 19.15 -43.28 24.36
C GLN A 842 17.66 -43.45 24.05
N ASN A 843 17.25 -43.30 22.79
CA ASN A 843 15.85 -43.45 22.41
C ASN A 843 15.35 -44.91 22.51
N ILE A 844 16.22 -45.90 22.29
CA ILE A 844 15.90 -47.32 22.53
C ILE A 844 15.70 -47.56 24.04
N LEU A 845 16.60 -47.07 24.90
CA LEU A 845 16.50 -47.20 26.36
C LEU A 845 15.29 -46.47 26.95
N ARG A 846 14.96 -45.28 26.45
CA ARG A 846 13.75 -44.52 26.81
C ARG A 846 12.47 -45.26 26.40
N ALA A 847 12.42 -45.83 25.20
CA ALA A 847 11.28 -46.64 24.75
C ALA A 847 11.10 -47.92 25.59
N ALA A 848 12.21 -48.53 26.03
CA ALA A 848 12.21 -49.69 26.94
C ALA A 848 11.94 -49.34 28.43
N GLY A 849 11.77 -48.05 28.77
CA GLY A 849 11.54 -47.60 30.14
C GLY A 849 12.77 -47.66 31.07
N LEU A 850 13.97 -47.87 30.53
CA LEU A 850 15.22 -48.04 31.29
C LEU A 850 15.96 -46.71 31.55
N LEU A 851 15.52 -45.61 30.92
CA LEU A 851 16.13 -44.29 31.05
C LEU A 851 15.03 -43.22 31.19
N ALA A 852 15.19 -42.31 32.17
CA ALA A 852 14.27 -41.18 32.35
C ALA A 852 14.38 -40.17 31.19
N GLN A 853 13.33 -39.40 30.92
CA GLN A 853 13.30 -38.49 29.77
C GLN A 853 14.44 -37.45 29.82
N ASP A 854 14.69 -36.86 31.00
CA ASP A 854 15.66 -35.76 31.19
C ASP A 854 17.03 -36.19 31.74
N SER A 855 17.34 -37.50 31.75
CA SER A 855 18.61 -38.04 32.27
C SER A 855 19.37 -38.84 31.23
N ASN A 856 20.71 -38.76 31.27
CA ASN A 856 21.61 -39.62 30.49
C ASN A 856 22.11 -40.83 31.30
N VAL A 857 21.73 -40.95 32.58
CA VAL A 857 22.04 -42.09 33.46
C VAL A 857 20.78 -42.67 34.09
N ASP A 858 20.80 -43.96 34.43
CA ASP A 858 19.70 -44.60 35.17
C ASP A 858 19.67 -44.17 36.66
N ALA A 859 18.70 -44.69 37.41
CA ALA A 859 18.55 -44.41 38.85
C ALA A 859 19.70 -44.98 39.72
N GLN A 860 20.61 -45.75 39.12
CA GLN A 860 21.76 -46.39 39.73
C GLN A 860 23.10 -45.74 39.28
N GLY A 861 23.06 -44.77 38.36
CA GLY A 861 24.21 -44.03 37.85
C GLY A 861 24.96 -44.70 36.70
N ARG A 862 24.38 -45.72 36.04
CA ARG A 862 24.97 -46.41 34.88
C ARG A 862 24.79 -45.59 33.60
N ASP A 863 25.77 -45.68 32.70
CA ASP A 863 25.79 -44.94 31.44
C ASP A 863 25.03 -45.67 30.30
N VAL A 864 24.64 -44.91 29.28
CA VAL A 864 23.87 -45.36 28.10
C VAL A 864 24.51 -46.59 27.44
N ASP A 865 25.84 -46.62 27.33
CA ASP A 865 26.56 -47.72 26.70
C ASP A 865 26.59 -49.00 27.55
N GLU A 866 26.56 -48.88 28.88
CA GLU A 866 26.48 -50.03 29.79
C GLU A 866 25.08 -50.65 29.77
N LEU A 867 24.04 -49.80 29.77
CA LEU A 867 22.64 -50.21 29.68
C LEU A 867 22.30 -50.85 28.33
N PHE A 868 22.88 -50.33 27.24
CA PHE A 868 22.65 -50.89 25.90
C PHE A 868 23.35 -52.24 25.69
N ALA A 869 24.41 -52.55 26.44
CA ALA A 869 25.08 -53.84 26.39
C ALA A 869 24.23 -55.02 26.93
N GLU A 870 23.11 -54.74 27.62
CA GLU A 870 22.12 -55.75 28.04
C GLU A 870 21.22 -56.23 26.87
N PHE A 871 21.28 -55.61 25.69
CA PHE A 871 20.47 -55.97 24.52
C PHE A 871 21.25 -56.79 23.49
N ASP A 872 20.73 -57.97 23.16
CA ASP A 872 21.14 -58.77 22.00
C ASP A 872 20.47 -58.23 20.73
N VAL A 873 21.25 -57.98 19.68
CA VAL A 873 20.78 -57.32 18.45
C VAL A 873 20.75 -58.32 17.31
N ARG A 874 19.57 -58.62 16.76
CA ARG A 874 19.37 -59.63 15.72
C ARG A 874 18.64 -59.08 14.50
N VAL A 875 18.94 -59.64 13.33
CA VAL A 875 18.15 -59.41 12.11
C VAL A 875 17.12 -60.53 11.98
N VAL A 876 15.86 -60.15 11.77
CA VAL A 876 14.70 -61.05 11.64
C VAL A 876 14.06 -60.83 10.28
N ASP A 877 13.70 -61.92 9.59
CA ASP A 877 12.91 -61.87 8.36
C ASP A 877 11.43 -61.58 8.70
N LEU A 878 10.84 -60.56 8.08
CA LEU A 878 9.50 -60.08 8.40
C LEU A 878 8.36 -60.91 7.77
N ASP A 879 8.67 -61.82 6.86
CA ASP A 879 7.68 -62.73 6.27
C ASP A 879 7.76 -64.15 6.85
N THR A 880 8.92 -64.60 7.35
CA THR A 880 9.07 -65.93 7.99
C THR A 880 9.22 -65.90 9.51
N GLY A 881 9.64 -64.78 10.10
CA GLY A 881 9.96 -64.67 11.53
C GLY A 881 11.29 -65.32 11.95
N GLU A 882 12.07 -65.86 11.01
CA GLU A 882 13.34 -66.52 11.30
C GLU A 882 14.52 -65.53 11.40
N TYR A 883 15.55 -65.91 12.18
CA TYR A 883 16.78 -65.11 12.31
C TYR A 883 17.65 -65.22 11.06
N ARG A 884 18.02 -64.07 10.48
CA ARG A 884 18.88 -63.94 9.30
C ARG A 884 20.33 -63.78 9.71
N SER A 885 21.10 -64.88 9.69
CA SER A 885 22.53 -64.89 10.05
C SER A 885 23.47 -64.52 8.88
N ASP A 886 22.92 -64.30 7.69
CA ASP A 886 23.60 -63.80 6.49
C ASP A 886 23.82 -62.27 6.50
N LEU A 887 23.20 -61.57 7.45
CA LEU A 887 23.26 -60.10 7.58
C LEU A 887 23.82 -59.72 8.96
N ASP A 888 24.80 -58.82 9.00
CA ASP A 888 25.39 -58.31 10.24
C ASP A 888 24.45 -57.28 10.90
N PRO A 889 23.93 -57.55 12.12
CA PRO A 889 22.99 -56.65 12.81
C PRO A 889 23.57 -55.26 13.11
N THR A 890 24.90 -55.10 13.14
CA THR A 890 25.56 -53.84 13.50
C THR A 890 25.78 -52.88 12.32
N SER A 891 25.76 -53.39 11.08
CA SER A 891 25.94 -52.58 9.85
C SER A 891 24.73 -52.57 8.92
N PHE A 892 23.70 -53.39 9.18
CA PHE A 892 22.45 -53.39 8.44
C PHE A 892 21.61 -52.11 8.71
N ASP A 893 20.94 -51.59 7.68
CA ASP A 893 20.07 -50.40 7.77
C ASP A 893 18.71 -50.74 7.11
N PRO A 894 17.64 -50.99 7.90
CA PRO A 894 16.34 -51.38 7.35
C PRO A 894 15.69 -50.28 6.49
N ILE A 895 16.06 -49.00 6.69
CA ILE A 895 15.54 -47.88 5.89
C ILE A 895 16.19 -47.84 4.49
N ARG A 896 17.41 -48.37 4.35
CA ARG A 896 18.04 -48.59 3.03
C ARG A 896 17.47 -49.84 2.36
N ALA A 897 17.34 -50.94 3.10
CA ALA A 897 16.75 -52.18 2.58
C ALA A 897 15.34 -51.96 2.00
N ALA A 898 14.51 -51.15 2.65
CA ALA A 898 13.17 -50.78 2.17
C ALA A 898 13.13 -50.03 0.82
N LYS A 899 14.25 -49.44 0.37
CA LYS A 899 14.37 -48.72 -0.91
C LYS A 899 14.98 -49.57 -2.02
N ASP A 900 15.64 -50.66 -1.66
CA ASP A 900 16.28 -51.57 -2.61
C ASP A 900 15.22 -52.57 -3.13
N PRO A 901 14.98 -52.67 -4.45
CA PRO A 901 13.98 -53.57 -5.02
C PRO A 901 14.16 -55.04 -4.63
N ASP A 902 15.40 -55.50 -4.38
CA ASP A 902 15.70 -56.91 -4.11
C ASP A 902 15.53 -57.29 -2.62
N MET A 903 15.57 -56.29 -1.73
CA MET A 903 15.46 -56.46 -0.26
C MET A 903 14.13 -55.92 0.32
N SER A 904 13.16 -55.60 -0.55
CA SER A 904 11.86 -55.06 -0.15
C SER A 904 10.72 -55.55 -1.05
N ARG A 905 9.50 -55.61 -0.50
CA ARG A 905 8.27 -55.85 -1.26
C ARG A 905 7.42 -54.58 -1.35
N PRO A 906 6.75 -54.31 -2.50
CA PRO A 906 5.71 -53.29 -2.55
C PRO A 906 4.51 -53.72 -1.71
N LEU A 907 3.81 -52.75 -1.12
CA LEU A 907 2.54 -52.95 -0.42
C LEU A 907 1.38 -52.50 -1.32
N SER A 908 0.22 -53.15 -1.19
CA SER A 908 -1.05 -52.68 -1.75
C SER A 908 -1.74 -51.72 -0.78
N ASP A 909 -2.69 -50.91 -1.25
CA ASP A 909 -3.38 -49.92 -0.41
C ASP A 909 -4.11 -50.53 0.80
N SER A 910 -4.53 -51.81 0.70
CA SER A 910 -5.11 -52.58 1.81
C SER A 910 -4.08 -53.11 2.82
N GLU A 911 -2.82 -53.27 2.40
CA GLU A 911 -1.70 -53.72 3.24
C GLU A 911 -0.87 -52.54 3.80
N ASP A 912 -1.17 -51.30 3.42
CA ASP A 912 -0.38 -50.11 3.76
C ASP A 912 -1.12 -49.02 4.57
N PRO A 913 -1.72 -49.35 5.75
CA PRO A 913 -2.35 -48.35 6.62
C PRO A 913 -1.35 -47.33 7.18
N ALA A 914 -0.04 -47.57 7.04
CA ALA A 914 1.04 -46.69 7.47
C ALA A 914 1.62 -45.79 6.35
N THR A 915 1.14 -45.95 5.11
CA THR A 915 1.55 -45.19 3.89
C THR A 915 3.07 -45.23 3.61
N LEU A 916 3.66 -46.43 3.73
CA LEU A 916 5.07 -46.72 3.49
C LEU A 916 5.40 -47.03 2.02
N ARG A 917 4.43 -47.47 1.22
CA ARG A 917 4.48 -47.95 -0.19
C ARG A 917 5.34 -49.20 -0.44
N ARG A 918 6.45 -49.36 0.30
CA ARG A 918 7.32 -50.54 0.29
C ARG A 918 7.73 -50.89 1.71
N ARG A 919 7.80 -52.19 1.99
CA ARG A 919 8.31 -52.75 3.25
C ARG A 919 9.60 -53.53 2.97
N GLU A 920 10.58 -53.40 3.83
CA GLU A 920 11.75 -54.28 3.87
C GLU A 920 11.33 -55.73 4.15
N ASN A 921 12.13 -56.68 3.67
CA ASN A 921 11.92 -58.10 3.94
C ASN A 921 12.60 -58.55 5.25
N ALA A 922 13.60 -57.80 5.73
CA ALA A 922 14.30 -58.07 6.99
C ALA A 922 14.48 -56.81 7.82
N SER A 923 14.33 -56.90 9.14
CA SER A 923 14.43 -55.78 10.09
C SER A 923 15.28 -56.15 11.32
N ILE A 924 15.68 -55.16 12.10
CA ILE A 924 16.49 -55.32 13.31
C ILE A 924 15.56 -55.40 14.53
N VAL A 925 15.82 -56.32 15.44
CA VAL A 925 15.13 -56.45 16.73
C VAL A 925 16.17 -56.44 17.84
N TYR A 926 15.90 -55.67 18.91
CA TYR A 926 16.74 -55.58 20.10
C TYR A 926 16.05 -56.35 21.23
N ILE A 927 16.68 -57.42 21.71
CA ILE A 927 16.10 -58.35 22.69
C ILE A 927 16.90 -58.24 23.99
N LYS A 928 16.24 -57.85 25.08
CA LYS A 928 16.82 -57.94 26.41
C LYS A 928 16.47 -59.30 27.02
N LEU A 929 17.49 -60.02 27.47
CA LEU A 929 17.36 -61.33 28.11
C LEU A 929 17.66 -61.23 29.60
N ASN A 930 16.85 -61.89 30.43
CA ASN A 930 17.08 -62.02 31.86
C ASN A 930 17.01 -63.50 32.25
N GLU A 931 18.08 -64.03 32.84
CA GLU A 931 18.30 -65.47 33.14
C GLU A 931 18.02 -66.48 31.99
N GLY A 932 17.94 -66.00 30.73
CA GLY A 932 17.66 -66.81 29.54
C GLY A 932 16.23 -66.71 29.01
N GLU A 933 15.34 -66.03 29.74
CA GLU A 933 13.99 -65.67 29.28
C GLU A 933 13.98 -64.24 28.69
N ILE A 934 12.97 -63.93 27.87
CA ILE A 934 12.83 -62.62 27.23
C ILE A 934 12.23 -61.64 28.24
N ASP A 935 12.97 -60.60 28.60
CA ASP A 935 12.53 -59.53 29.51
C ASP A 935 11.77 -58.46 28.73
N LYS A 936 12.39 -57.92 27.66
CA LYS A 936 11.80 -56.92 26.76
C LYS A 936 12.26 -57.10 25.32
N VAL A 937 11.39 -56.77 24.36
CA VAL A 937 11.72 -56.74 22.93
C VAL A 937 11.44 -55.36 22.37
N VAL A 938 12.44 -54.72 21.77
CA VAL A 938 12.29 -53.41 21.11
C VAL A 938 12.41 -53.56 19.61
N ILE A 939 11.42 -53.04 18.89
CA ILE A 939 11.29 -53.14 17.43
C ILE A 939 11.25 -51.72 16.83
N PRO A 940 12.02 -51.42 15.76
CA PRO A 940 11.90 -50.16 15.05
C PRO A 940 10.56 -50.11 14.29
N VAL A 941 9.76 -49.09 14.57
CA VAL A 941 8.47 -48.83 13.92
C VAL A 941 8.52 -47.54 13.13
N ARG A 942 7.77 -47.47 12.02
CA ARG A 942 7.65 -46.26 11.22
C ARG A 942 6.30 -46.16 10.53
N GLY A 943 5.85 -44.94 10.28
CA GLY A 943 4.59 -44.67 9.59
C GLY A 943 4.47 -43.19 9.22
N TYR A 944 3.59 -42.86 8.28
CA TYR A 944 3.43 -41.49 7.81
C TYR A 944 2.67 -40.63 8.85
N GLY A 945 3.26 -39.49 9.22
CA GLY A 945 2.68 -38.45 10.08
C GLY A 945 2.00 -37.35 9.27
N LEU A 946 1.82 -36.18 9.88
CA LEU A 946 1.18 -35.01 9.25
C LEU A 946 2.08 -34.38 8.19
N TRP A 947 3.40 -34.37 8.43
CA TRP A 947 4.40 -33.70 7.57
C TRP A 947 5.48 -34.62 6.99
N GLY A 948 5.47 -35.91 7.35
CA GLY A 948 6.40 -36.91 6.80
C GLY A 948 6.47 -38.18 7.63
N THR A 949 7.33 -39.13 7.23
CA THR A 949 7.51 -40.40 7.96
C THR A 949 8.06 -40.17 9.37
N LEU A 950 7.33 -40.68 10.37
CA LEU A 950 7.75 -40.83 11.75
C LEU A 950 8.58 -42.12 11.86
N PHE A 951 9.67 -42.08 12.62
CA PHE A 951 10.50 -43.23 12.97
C PHE A 951 10.65 -43.31 14.48
N GLY A 952 10.38 -44.49 15.04
CA GLY A 952 10.39 -44.73 16.47
C GLY A 952 10.77 -46.15 16.84
N TYR A 953 10.72 -46.41 18.14
CA TYR A 953 10.95 -47.70 18.76
C TYR A 953 9.72 -48.05 19.60
N LEU A 954 9.17 -49.24 19.34
CA LEU A 954 8.10 -49.86 20.12
C LEU A 954 8.73 -50.93 21.00
N ALA A 955 8.56 -50.82 22.32
CA ALA A 955 8.97 -51.83 23.29
C ALA A 955 7.77 -52.69 23.70
N LEU A 956 7.97 -54.00 23.71
CA LEU A 956 7.03 -55.02 24.19
C LEU A 956 7.60 -55.68 25.45
N ASP A 957 6.72 -56.07 26.37
CA ASP A 957 7.06 -56.87 27.54
C ASP A 957 7.21 -58.37 27.20
N SER A 958 7.54 -59.19 28.20
CA SER A 958 7.83 -60.62 28.07
C SER A 958 6.69 -61.48 27.49
N ASP A 959 5.46 -60.97 27.46
CA ASP A 959 4.31 -61.63 26.84
C ASP A 959 4.19 -61.41 25.32
N LEU A 960 4.99 -60.50 24.74
CA LEU A 960 4.96 -60.05 23.34
C LEU A 960 3.61 -59.48 22.87
N GLN A 961 2.68 -59.19 23.79
CA GLN A 961 1.33 -58.68 23.52
C GLN A 961 1.09 -57.31 24.17
N THR A 962 1.75 -57.03 25.30
CA THR A 962 1.65 -55.78 26.03
C THR A 962 2.73 -54.80 25.58
N ILE A 963 2.33 -53.58 25.22
CA ILE A 963 3.24 -52.47 24.91
C ILE A 963 3.84 -51.94 26.22
N SER A 964 5.16 -52.05 26.36
CA SER A 964 5.93 -51.45 27.46
C SER A 964 6.19 -49.95 27.23
N GLY A 965 6.20 -49.48 25.98
CA GLY A 965 6.44 -48.08 25.65
C GLY A 965 6.62 -47.81 24.15
N LEU A 966 6.39 -46.56 23.73
CA LEU A 966 6.58 -46.09 22.35
C LEU A 966 7.32 -44.74 22.38
N GLY A 967 8.38 -44.61 21.59
CA GLY A 967 9.13 -43.35 21.47
C GLY A 967 9.59 -43.09 20.04
N PHE A 968 9.38 -41.87 19.52
CA PHE A 968 9.87 -41.47 18.20
C PHE A 968 11.23 -40.79 18.30
N TYR A 969 12.24 -41.33 17.61
CA TYR A 969 13.58 -40.73 17.56
C TYR A 969 13.74 -39.74 16.39
N SER A 970 12.89 -39.83 15.35
CA SER A 970 12.95 -38.93 14.20
C SER A 970 11.57 -38.70 13.58
N HIS A 971 11.15 -37.45 13.54
CA HIS A 971 9.89 -36.97 12.96
C HIS A 971 10.05 -35.52 12.52
N LYS A 972 9.10 -35.02 11.71
CA LYS A 972 9.06 -33.64 11.22
C LYS A 972 7.85 -32.87 11.74
N GLU A 973 7.34 -33.30 12.89
CA GLU A 973 6.10 -32.79 13.44
C GLU A 973 6.28 -31.46 14.17
N THR A 974 5.41 -30.50 13.86
CA THR A 974 5.45 -29.15 14.45
C THR A 974 4.87 -29.16 15.87
N PRO A 975 5.56 -28.57 16.88
CA PRO A 975 5.00 -28.40 18.22
C PRO A 975 3.61 -27.73 18.17
N GLY A 976 2.64 -28.30 18.89
CA GLY A 976 1.26 -27.83 18.95
C GLY A 976 0.35 -28.17 17.76
N LEU A 977 0.86 -28.80 16.69
CA LEU A 977 0.07 -29.16 15.50
C LEU A 977 0.17 -30.66 15.15
N GLY A 978 1.33 -31.27 15.41
CA GLY A 978 1.54 -32.73 15.33
C GLY A 978 2.54 -33.26 16.35
N GLY A 979 3.26 -32.39 17.08
CA GLY A 979 4.24 -32.74 18.11
C GLY A 979 3.67 -33.39 19.38
N GLU A 980 2.37 -33.70 19.42
CA GLU A 980 1.74 -34.40 20.55
C GLU A 980 2.36 -35.79 20.79
N VAL A 981 2.89 -36.41 19.73
CA VAL A 981 3.68 -37.65 19.80
C VAL A 981 4.92 -37.56 20.69
N ASP A 982 5.35 -36.35 21.04
CA ASP A 982 6.46 -36.10 21.95
C ASP A 982 6.05 -35.82 23.41
N ASN A 983 4.78 -35.49 23.66
CA ASN A 983 4.27 -35.11 24.98
C ASN A 983 4.45 -36.26 25.99
N SER A 984 5.00 -35.96 27.17
CA SER A 984 5.18 -36.93 28.26
C SER A 984 3.87 -37.58 28.69
N ASN A 985 2.75 -36.83 28.71
CA ASN A 985 1.43 -37.36 29.03
C ASN A 985 0.89 -38.33 27.97
N TRP A 986 1.19 -38.06 26.69
CA TRP A 986 0.84 -38.95 25.58
C TRP A 986 1.71 -40.20 25.57
N LYS A 987 3.03 -40.07 25.79
CA LYS A 987 3.94 -41.22 25.95
C LYS A 987 3.55 -42.10 27.14
N ALA A 988 3.04 -41.51 28.22
CA ALA A 988 2.57 -42.22 29.41
C ALA A 988 1.25 -43.00 29.22
N SER A 989 0.51 -42.82 28.13
CA SER A 989 -0.71 -43.61 27.86
C SER A 989 -0.45 -44.94 27.14
N TRP A 990 0.77 -45.19 26.68
CA TRP A 990 1.13 -46.42 25.95
C TRP A 990 1.45 -47.63 26.84
N PRO A 991 2.21 -47.50 27.95
CA PRO A 991 2.54 -48.63 28.81
C PRO A 991 1.28 -49.36 29.32
N GLY A 992 1.22 -50.68 29.09
CA GLY A 992 0.08 -51.53 29.47
C GLY A 992 -1.02 -51.66 28.40
N THR A 993 -0.85 -51.05 27.22
CA THR A 993 -1.79 -51.21 26.09
C THR A 993 -1.59 -52.57 25.42
N GLN A 994 -2.69 -53.30 25.18
CA GLN A 994 -2.67 -54.55 24.42
C GLN A 994 -2.54 -54.27 22.91
N LEU A 995 -1.64 -54.98 22.23
CA LEU A 995 -1.36 -54.80 20.81
C LEU A 995 -2.42 -55.47 19.90
N TYR A 996 -3.05 -56.54 20.38
CA TYR A 996 -4.02 -57.36 19.64
C TYR A 996 -5.38 -57.44 20.36
N ASN A 997 -6.44 -57.64 19.59
CA ASN A 997 -7.78 -57.96 20.10
C ASN A 997 -7.97 -59.48 20.32
N ASP A 998 -9.12 -59.88 20.90
CA ASP A 998 -9.48 -61.28 21.15
C ASP A 998 -9.57 -62.17 19.89
N GLN A 999 -9.48 -61.59 18.69
CA GLN A 999 -9.47 -62.30 17.40
C GLN A 999 -8.05 -62.41 16.79
N GLY A 1000 -7.04 -61.85 17.44
CA GLY A 1000 -5.64 -61.85 16.98
C GLY A 1000 -5.31 -60.74 15.97
N GLU A 1001 -6.20 -59.79 15.75
CA GLU A 1001 -5.97 -58.63 14.88
C GLU A 1001 -5.45 -57.42 15.68
N PRO A 1002 -4.56 -56.59 15.12
CA PRO A 1002 -4.04 -55.41 15.83
C PRO A 1002 -5.08 -54.29 15.90
N ASP A 1003 -5.53 -53.92 17.10
CA ASP A 1003 -6.63 -52.94 17.33
C ASP A 1003 -6.21 -51.75 18.20
N VAL A 1004 -5.15 -51.05 17.78
CA VAL A 1004 -4.72 -49.78 18.39
C VAL A 1004 -5.09 -48.62 17.48
N ARG A 1005 -6.04 -47.77 17.91
CA ARG A 1005 -6.60 -46.67 17.09
C ARG A 1005 -6.33 -45.29 17.69
N LEU A 1006 -5.72 -44.41 16.88
CA LEU A 1006 -5.57 -42.98 17.17
C LEU A 1006 -5.91 -42.17 15.91
N VAL A 1007 -6.53 -41.00 16.11
CA VAL A 1007 -7.05 -40.11 15.05
C VAL A 1007 -5.91 -39.31 14.41
N LYS A 1008 -5.92 -39.13 13.08
CA LYS A 1008 -4.90 -38.39 12.31
C LYS A 1008 -5.47 -37.27 11.42
N SER A 1009 -4.62 -36.30 11.11
CA SER A 1009 -4.83 -35.15 10.22
C SER A 1009 -3.79 -35.15 9.06
N ALA A 1010 -3.89 -34.24 8.07
CA ALA A 1010 -3.14 -34.24 6.79
C ALA A 1010 -2.85 -32.79 6.26
N THR A 1011 -1.98 -32.46 5.27
CA THR A 1011 -0.76 -33.04 4.60
C THR A 1011 -0.31 -32.04 3.51
N PHE A 1012 0.99 -31.74 3.26
CA PHE A 1012 1.39 -30.81 2.14
C PHE A 1012 2.73 -31.04 1.39
N THR A 1013 2.83 -30.47 0.18
CA THR A 1013 3.85 -30.74 -0.86
C THR A 1013 4.67 -29.52 -1.34
N THR A 1014 5.77 -29.80 -2.06
CA THR A 1014 6.99 -28.97 -2.11
C THR A 1014 6.97 -27.73 -3.01
N ARG A 1015 6.07 -27.60 -4.00
CA ARG A 1015 6.13 -26.52 -5.01
C ARG A 1015 5.64 -25.15 -4.52
N GLY A 1016 4.91 -25.08 -3.42
CA GLY A 1016 4.56 -23.81 -2.77
C GLY A 1016 5.76 -23.14 -2.08
N VAL A 1017 6.73 -23.94 -1.62
CA VAL A 1017 7.90 -23.47 -0.86
C VAL A 1017 8.80 -22.56 -1.70
N GLU A 1018 9.01 -22.89 -2.97
CA GLU A 1018 9.95 -22.19 -3.86
C GLU A 1018 9.51 -20.73 -4.14
N ASN A 1019 8.22 -20.50 -4.40
CA ASN A 1019 7.68 -19.15 -4.59
C ASN A 1019 7.43 -18.41 -3.26
N LEU A 1020 7.18 -19.12 -2.16
CA LEU A 1020 7.09 -18.55 -0.82
C LEU A 1020 8.46 -18.01 -0.36
N VAL A 1021 9.54 -18.76 -0.59
CA VAL A 1021 10.93 -18.32 -0.34
C VAL A 1021 11.26 -17.05 -1.15
N ASN A 1022 10.85 -16.98 -2.42
CA ASN A 1022 11.07 -15.80 -3.27
C ASN A 1022 10.25 -14.55 -2.89
N PHE A 1023 9.25 -14.68 -2.00
CA PHE A 1023 8.49 -13.53 -1.47
C PHE A 1023 9.02 -13.08 -0.11
N TRP A 1024 9.24 -14.01 0.82
CA TRP A 1024 9.76 -13.67 2.15
C TRP A 1024 11.15 -13.02 2.09
N THR A 1025 11.91 -13.24 1.02
CA THR A 1025 13.21 -12.60 0.77
C THR A 1025 13.20 -11.07 0.81
N GLY A 1026 12.05 -10.40 0.64
CA GLY A 1026 11.92 -8.95 0.82
C GLY A 1026 11.78 -8.47 2.28
N VAL A 1027 11.43 -9.34 3.23
CA VAL A 1027 11.09 -8.99 4.64
C VAL A 1027 12.14 -9.55 5.63
N LEU A 1028 13.24 -10.11 5.13
CA LEU A 1028 14.18 -10.99 5.84
C LEU A 1028 14.98 -10.41 7.02
N GLY A 1029 14.82 -9.13 7.40
CA GLY A 1029 15.62 -8.55 8.49
C GLY A 1029 15.29 -9.08 9.88
N ILE A 1030 14.13 -9.71 10.04
CA ILE A 1030 13.57 -10.08 11.35
C ILE A 1030 13.31 -11.61 11.41
N CYS A 1031 13.66 -12.38 10.37
CA CYS A 1031 13.31 -13.79 10.21
C CYS A 1031 13.70 -14.70 11.40
N SER A 1032 14.92 -14.58 11.93
CA SER A 1032 15.37 -15.33 13.11
C SER A 1032 14.74 -14.87 14.42
N ALA A 1033 14.24 -13.63 14.50
CA ALA A 1033 13.53 -13.16 15.69
C ALA A 1033 12.14 -13.80 15.83
N LEU A 1034 11.48 -14.12 14.71
CA LEU A 1034 10.09 -14.56 14.68
C LEU A 1034 9.89 -15.96 15.25
N ALA A 1035 10.73 -16.92 14.83
CA ALA A 1035 10.56 -18.32 15.19
C ALA A 1035 11.30 -18.71 16.48
N VAL A 1036 12.50 -18.17 16.70
CA VAL A 1036 13.39 -18.65 17.76
C VAL A 1036 13.04 -18.07 19.14
N THR A 1037 12.47 -16.86 19.19
CA THR A 1037 12.10 -16.19 20.46
C THR A 1037 10.84 -16.75 21.14
N ILE A 1038 10.36 -17.91 20.69
CA ILE A 1038 9.35 -18.71 21.41
C ILE A 1038 10.00 -19.46 22.60
N SER A 1039 11.31 -19.74 22.53
CA SER A 1039 12.06 -20.36 23.61
C SER A 1039 13.41 -19.67 23.85
N MET A 1040 13.69 -19.34 25.11
CA MET A 1040 14.92 -18.69 25.54
C MET A 1040 16.17 -19.56 25.27
N SER A 1041 16.09 -20.88 25.44
CA SER A 1041 17.23 -21.79 25.19
C SER A 1041 17.64 -21.81 23.71
N GLN A 1042 16.66 -21.91 22.82
CA GLN A 1042 16.86 -21.83 21.36
C GLN A 1042 17.40 -20.44 20.96
N THR A 1043 16.89 -19.37 21.60
CA THR A 1043 17.31 -17.99 21.34
C THR A 1043 18.80 -17.78 21.62
N LEU A 1044 19.31 -18.30 22.75
CA LEU A 1044 20.72 -18.15 23.13
C LEU A 1044 21.68 -18.83 22.13
N VAL A 1045 21.35 -20.04 21.68
CA VAL A 1045 22.18 -20.79 20.70
C VAL A 1045 22.18 -20.10 19.34
N MET A 1046 21.03 -19.58 18.89
CA MET A 1046 20.93 -18.78 17.67
C MET A 1046 21.74 -17.48 17.75
N CYS A 1047 21.74 -16.78 18.88
CA CYS A 1047 22.55 -15.58 19.08
C CYS A 1047 24.06 -15.87 18.91
N ALA A 1048 24.55 -16.96 19.50
CA ALA A 1048 25.95 -17.39 19.34
C ALA A 1048 26.31 -17.68 17.87
N ALA A 1049 25.42 -18.38 17.15
CA ALA A 1049 25.58 -18.66 15.72
C ALA A 1049 25.64 -17.37 14.87
N VAL A 1050 24.74 -16.42 15.10
CA VAL A 1050 24.69 -15.14 14.37
C VAL A 1050 25.92 -14.27 14.64
N ILE A 1051 26.41 -14.21 15.90
CA ILE A 1051 27.63 -13.48 16.26
C ILE A 1051 28.84 -14.03 15.49
N PHE A 1052 29.00 -15.36 15.46
CA PHE A 1052 30.08 -16.00 14.70
C PHE A 1052 29.99 -15.72 13.21
N VAL A 1053 28.82 -15.97 12.59
CA VAL A 1053 28.64 -15.81 11.14
C VAL A 1053 28.83 -14.35 10.71
N THR A 1054 28.22 -13.38 11.39
CA THR A 1054 28.34 -11.94 11.05
C THR A 1054 29.78 -11.45 11.14
N THR A 1055 30.51 -11.87 12.17
CA THR A 1055 31.92 -11.49 12.37
C THR A 1055 32.80 -12.07 11.25
N MET A 1056 32.65 -13.36 10.95
CA MET A 1056 33.48 -14.04 9.96
C MET A 1056 33.11 -13.68 8.51
N SER A 1057 31.83 -13.44 8.21
CA SER A 1057 31.39 -12.99 6.88
C SER A 1057 31.93 -11.61 6.57
N ASN A 1058 31.92 -10.68 7.53
CA ASN A 1058 32.48 -9.35 7.35
C ASN A 1058 33.98 -9.38 7.08
N VAL A 1059 34.74 -10.24 7.79
CA VAL A 1059 36.17 -10.44 7.51
C VAL A 1059 36.38 -10.99 6.09
N ALA A 1060 35.67 -12.06 5.72
CA ALA A 1060 35.81 -12.72 4.43
C ALA A 1060 35.43 -11.79 3.25
N VAL A 1061 34.30 -11.07 3.35
CA VAL A 1061 33.85 -10.09 2.34
C VAL A 1061 34.86 -8.94 2.23
N SER A 1062 35.35 -8.41 3.36
CA SER A 1062 36.36 -7.35 3.36
C SER A 1062 37.68 -7.78 2.68
N LEU A 1063 38.08 -9.05 2.79
CA LEU A 1063 39.28 -9.58 2.11
C LEU A 1063 39.11 -9.69 0.58
N VAL A 1064 37.90 -9.97 0.08
CA VAL A 1064 37.64 -10.12 -1.37
C VAL A 1064 37.16 -8.85 -2.06
N ARG A 1065 36.72 -7.82 -1.31
CA ARG A 1065 36.04 -6.60 -1.82
C ARG A 1065 36.64 -5.99 -3.09
N ASN A 1066 37.97 -5.90 -3.18
CA ASN A 1066 38.69 -5.30 -4.31
C ASN A 1066 38.63 -6.11 -5.63
N ARG A 1067 38.06 -7.33 -5.61
CA ARG A 1067 37.93 -8.23 -6.78
C ARG A 1067 36.49 -8.50 -7.19
N VAL A 1068 35.51 -7.92 -6.50
CA VAL A 1068 34.08 -8.22 -6.69
C VAL A 1068 33.41 -7.15 -7.57
N PRO A 1069 32.85 -7.51 -8.74
CA PRO A 1069 32.08 -6.57 -9.54
C PRO A 1069 30.78 -6.13 -8.84
N THR A 1070 30.43 -4.86 -8.95
CA THR A 1070 29.24 -4.26 -8.33
C THR A 1070 27.93 -4.94 -8.74
N SER A 1071 27.84 -5.47 -9.97
CA SER A 1071 26.66 -6.13 -10.52
C SER A 1071 26.29 -7.47 -9.86
N ILE A 1072 27.22 -8.11 -9.13
CA ILE A 1072 27.01 -9.42 -8.51
C ILE A 1072 27.43 -9.50 -7.03
N ARG A 1073 27.82 -8.36 -6.43
CA ARG A 1073 28.37 -8.30 -5.05
C ARG A 1073 27.52 -9.07 -4.02
N ILE A 1074 26.20 -8.97 -4.15
CA ILE A 1074 25.21 -9.63 -3.31
C ILE A 1074 25.30 -11.17 -3.40
N ILE A 1075 25.43 -11.72 -4.62
CA ILE A 1075 25.54 -13.16 -4.86
C ILE A 1075 26.84 -13.68 -4.21
N VAL A 1076 27.93 -12.92 -4.35
CA VAL A 1076 29.23 -13.26 -3.74
C VAL A 1076 29.13 -13.32 -2.21
N GLN A 1077 28.55 -12.28 -1.60
CA GLN A 1077 28.34 -12.19 -0.15
C GLN A 1077 27.45 -13.33 0.35
N MET A 1078 26.31 -13.57 -0.28
CA MET A 1078 25.39 -14.67 0.07
C MET A 1078 26.07 -16.04 0.00
N THR A 1079 26.95 -16.28 -1.00
CA THR A 1079 27.69 -17.55 -1.12
C THR A 1079 28.69 -17.73 0.02
N ILE A 1080 29.43 -16.67 0.38
CA ILE A 1080 30.35 -16.66 1.53
C ILE A 1080 29.59 -16.92 2.83
N ILE A 1081 28.49 -16.20 3.08
CA ILE A 1081 27.66 -16.36 4.26
C ILE A 1081 27.08 -17.78 4.32
N ALA A 1082 26.54 -18.30 3.21
CA ALA A 1082 26.02 -19.67 3.12
C ALA A 1082 27.05 -20.71 3.56
N SER A 1083 28.30 -20.61 3.09
CA SER A 1083 29.37 -21.54 3.51
C SER A 1083 29.65 -21.49 5.01
N LEU A 1084 29.65 -20.30 5.63
CA LEU A 1084 29.89 -20.14 7.06
C LEU A 1084 28.72 -20.68 7.90
N VAL A 1085 27.49 -20.50 7.44
CA VAL A 1085 26.29 -21.04 8.10
C VAL A 1085 26.26 -22.57 8.04
N ILE A 1086 26.63 -23.17 6.89
CA ILE A 1086 26.75 -24.63 6.78
C ILE A 1086 27.82 -25.15 7.75
N VAL A 1087 28.95 -24.45 7.91
CA VAL A 1087 29.96 -24.81 8.92
C VAL A 1087 29.39 -24.79 10.34
N VAL A 1088 28.58 -23.79 10.70
CA VAL A 1088 27.93 -23.73 12.01
C VAL A 1088 26.94 -24.89 12.21
N ASP A 1089 26.11 -25.21 11.21
CA ASP A 1089 25.22 -26.39 11.24
C ASP A 1089 26.00 -27.69 11.47
N GLN A 1090 27.11 -27.90 10.74
CA GLN A 1090 27.96 -29.08 10.91
C GLN A 1090 28.60 -29.18 12.30
N VAL A 1091 28.93 -28.05 12.93
CA VAL A 1091 29.44 -27.99 14.31
C VAL A 1091 28.33 -28.23 15.33
N LEU A 1092 27.12 -27.68 15.14
CA LEU A 1092 25.98 -27.92 16.02
C LEU A 1092 25.60 -29.41 16.05
N GLN A 1093 25.60 -30.09 14.90
CA GLN A 1093 25.42 -31.54 14.79
C GLN A 1093 26.49 -32.36 15.54
N ALA A 1094 27.68 -31.79 15.75
CA ALA A 1094 28.80 -32.42 16.46
C ALA A 1094 28.87 -32.07 17.97
N VAL A 1095 28.18 -31.02 18.44
CA VAL A 1095 28.26 -30.53 19.83
C VAL A 1095 26.94 -30.62 20.60
N ALA A 1096 25.80 -30.41 19.94
CA ALA A 1096 24.47 -30.37 20.57
C ALA A 1096 23.39 -30.91 19.62
N TYR A 1097 23.32 -32.23 19.47
CA TYR A 1097 22.53 -32.91 18.44
C TYR A 1097 21.02 -32.58 18.51
N ASP A 1098 20.40 -32.62 19.70
CA ASP A 1098 18.97 -32.33 19.90
C ASP A 1098 18.60 -30.88 19.55
N ILE A 1099 19.44 -29.95 20.00
CA ILE A 1099 19.29 -28.53 19.69
C ILE A 1099 19.48 -28.32 18.18
N SER A 1100 20.44 -29.00 17.56
CA SER A 1100 20.64 -28.95 16.11
C SER A 1100 19.45 -29.51 15.32
N LYS A 1101 18.80 -30.56 15.81
CA LYS A 1101 17.58 -31.14 15.20
C LYS A 1101 16.43 -30.12 15.21
N SER A 1102 16.18 -29.46 16.34
CA SER A 1102 15.15 -28.41 16.45
C SER A 1102 15.49 -27.11 15.73
N LEU A 1103 16.78 -26.73 15.64
CA LEU A 1103 17.22 -25.50 14.98
C LEU A 1103 17.54 -25.63 13.49
N SER A 1104 17.70 -26.83 12.92
CA SER A 1104 18.24 -27.04 11.55
C SER A 1104 17.60 -26.16 10.46
N VAL A 1105 16.27 -25.99 10.48
CA VAL A 1105 15.53 -25.13 9.54
C VAL A 1105 15.85 -23.65 9.76
N PHE A 1106 16.06 -23.23 11.01
CA PHE A 1106 16.34 -21.84 11.40
C PHE A 1106 17.82 -21.46 11.23
N VAL A 1107 18.77 -22.40 11.35
CA VAL A 1107 20.19 -22.15 11.04
C VAL A 1107 20.33 -21.73 9.57
N GLY A 1108 19.61 -22.39 8.65
CA GLY A 1108 19.57 -21.99 7.24
C GLY A 1108 19.06 -20.55 6.99
N LEU A 1109 18.25 -19.97 7.88
CA LEU A 1109 17.79 -18.58 7.76
C LEU A 1109 18.87 -17.55 8.10
N ILE A 1110 19.96 -17.94 8.76
CA ILE A 1110 21.10 -17.05 9.01
C ILE A 1110 21.74 -16.62 7.67
N ILE A 1111 21.67 -17.45 6.63
CA ILE A 1111 22.28 -17.20 5.31
C ILE A 1111 21.82 -15.85 4.74
N THR A 1112 20.53 -15.58 4.87
CA THR A 1112 19.86 -14.45 4.23
C THR A 1112 19.44 -13.38 5.25
N ASN A 1113 19.92 -13.46 6.49
CA ASN A 1113 19.62 -12.50 7.55
C ASN A 1113 20.20 -11.10 7.21
N CYS A 1114 19.35 -10.07 7.24
CA CYS A 1114 19.77 -8.73 6.82
C CYS A 1114 20.81 -8.06 7.73
N ILE A 1115 21.07 -8.52 8.97
CA ILE A 1115 22.21 -7.97 9.72
C ILE A 1115 23.54 -8.44 9.13
N VAL A 1116 23.62 -9.73 8.76
CA VAL A 1116 24.80 -10.34 8.16
C VAL A 1116 25.07 -9.69 6.80
N MET A 1117 24.04 -9.63 5.96
CA MET A 1117 24.11 -9.04 4.63
C MET A 1117 24.32 -7.52 4.68
N GLY A 1118 23.62 -6.82 5.58
CA GLY A 1118 23.67 -5.36 5.72
C GLY A 1118 25.03 -4.86 6.20
N ARG A 1119 25.66 -5.50 7.20
CA ARG A 1119 27.02 -5.12 7.62
C ARG A 1119 28.08 -5.53 6.59
N ALA A 1120 27.90 -6.67 5.92
CA ALA A 1120 28.79 -7.09 4.84
C ALA A 1120 28.81 -6.07 3.67
N GLU A 1121 27.63 -5.59 3.27
CA GLU A 1121 27.49 -4.62 2.18
C GLU A 1121 27.85 -3.19 2.61
N ALA A 1122 27.19 -2.65 3.64
CA ALA A 1122 27.34 -1.24 4.00
C ALA A 1122 28.71 -0.92 4.60
N PHE A 1123 29.34 -1.86 5.31
CA PHE A 1123 30.57 -1.61 6.04
C PHE A 1123 31.77 -2.43 5.52
N ALA A 1124 31.63 -3.75 5.35
CA ALA A 1124 32.78 -4.61 5.03
C ALA A 1124 33.32 -4.42 3.61
N MET A 1125 32.48 -4.04 2.64
CA MET A 1125 32.91 -3.66 1.28
C MET A 1125 33.72 -2.36 1.22
N GLN A 1126 33.64 -1.51 2.26
CA GLN A 1126 34.31 -0.20 2.30
C GLN A 1126 35.54 -0.21 3.21
N ASN A 1127 35.53 -1.01 4.27
CA ASN A 1127 36.52 -0.98 5.36
C ASN A 1127 37.51 -2.16 5.34
N GLY A 1128 38.60 -2.02 6.11
CA GLY A 1128 39.62 -3.06 6.27
C GLY A 1128 39.20 -4.19 7.22
N PRO A 1129 39.74 -5.42 7.10
CA PRO A 1129 39.19 -6.61 7.76
C PRO A 1129 39.09 -6.53 9.29
N TYR A 1130 40.03 -5.86 9.95
CA TYR A 1130 40.01 -5.66 11.41
C TYR A 1130 38.82 -4.80 11.87
N LEU A 1131 38.57 -3.68 11.19
CA LEU A 1131 37.41 -2.83 11.48
C LEU A 1131 36.10 -3.56 11.16
N SER A 1132 36.06 -4.29 10.04
CA SER A 1132 34.90 -5.10 9.65
C SER A 1132 34.57 -6.21 10.65
N ALA A 1133 35.59 -6.79 11.31
CA ALA A 1133 35.40 -7.78 12.37
C ALA A 1133 34.76 -7.16 13.63
N LEU A 1134 35.31 -6.04 14.10
CA LEU A 1134 34.76 -5.31 15.26
C LEU A 1134 33.33 -4.83 15.01
N ASP A 1135 33.06 -4.33 13.81
CA ASP A 1135 31.72 -3.96 13.36
C ASP A 1135 30.75 -5.14 13.37
N GLY A 1136 31.14 -6.27 12.76
CA GLY A 1136 30.31 -7.47 12.70
C GLY A 1136 29.97 -8.02 14.08
N PHE A 1137 30.97 -8.09 14.97
CA PHE A 1137 30.79 -8.53 16.34
C PHE A 1137 29.88 -7.59 17.15
N GLY A 1138 30.14 -6.29 17.12
CA GLY A 1138 29.38 -5.29 17.89
C GLY A 1138 27.91 -5.22 17.48
N ASN A 1139 27.61 -5.22 16.17
CA ASN A 1139 26.24 -5.19 15.67
C ASN A 1139 25.50 -6.51 15.99
N ALA A 1140 26.15 -7.68 15.82
CA ALA A 1140 25.53 -8.96 16.15
C ALA A 1140 25.28 -9.15 17.65
N LEU A 1141 26.14 -8.61 18.51
CA LEU A 1141 25.91 -8.57 19.96
C LEU A 1141 24.71 -7.69 20.31
N GLY A 1142 24.63 -6.48 19.74
CA GLY A 1142 23.46 -5.60 19.93
C GLY A 1142 22.14 -6.24 19.47
N TYR A 1143 22.16 -6.94 18.33
CA TYR A 1143 21.02 -7.72 17.86
C TYR A 1143 20.64 -8.87 18.80
N SER A 1144 21.63 -9.57 19.34
CA SER A 1144 21.42 -10.67 20.30
C SER A 1144 20.72 -10.19 21.59
N VAL A 1145 21.08 -9.00 22.08
CA VAL A 1145 20.41 -8.39 23.25
C VAL A 1145 18.91 -8.15 22.98
N ILE A 1146 18.56 -7.66 21.77
CA ILE A 1146 17.15 -7.48 21.38
C ILE A 1146 16.41 -8.81 21.29
N LEU A 1147 17.02 -9.86 20.70
CA LEU A 1147 16.39 -11.19 20.63
C LEU A 1147 16.09 -11.77 22.01
N ILE A 1148 17.06 -11.70 22.92
CA ILE A 1148 16.92 -12.17 24.31
C ILE A 1148 15.82 -11.37 25.04
N GLY A 1149 15.77 -10.05 24.85
CA GLY A 1149 14.72 -9.19 25.42
C GLY A 1149 13.32 -9.49 24.88
N VAL A 1150 13.19 -9.91 23.61
CA VAL A 1150 11.91 -10.36 23.04
C VAL A 1150 11.50 -11.72 23.60
N ALA A 1151 12.42 -12.69 23.70
CA ALA A 1151 12.14 -14.02 24.25
C ALA A 1151 11.68 -13.95 25.71
N LEU A 1152 12.30 -13.09 26.52
CA LEU A 1152 11.92 -12.80 27.92
C LEU A 1152 10.44 -12.41 28.08
N ILE A 1153 9.84 -11.76 27.07
CA ILE A 1153 8.45 -11.32 27.07
C ILE A 1153 7.53 -12.39 26.46
N ARG A 1154 7.96 -13.04 25.38
CA ARG A 1154 7.14 -13.98 24.61
C ARG A 1154 6.94 -15.33 25.29
N GLU A 1155 7.98 -15.93 25.85
CA GLU A 1155 7.88 -17.26 26.46
C GLU A 1155 6.90 -17.24 27.66
N PRO A 1156 7.03 -16.35 28.66
CA PRO A 1156 6.14 -16.38 29.83
C PRO A 1156 4.69 -16.04 29.47
N LEU A 1157 4.45 -14.96 28.72
CA LEU A 1157 3.08 -14.52 28.40
C LEU A 1157 2.40 -15.38 27.31
N GLY A 1158 3.17 -16.13 26.53
CA GLY A 1158 2.65 -17.07 25.54
C GLY A 1158 2.29 -18.42 26.15
N SER A 1159 3.25 -19.08 26.81
CA SER A 1159 3.13 -20.47 27.30
C SER A 1159 2.98 -20.61 28.81
N GLY A 1160 3.20 -19.55 29.59
CA GLY A 1160 3.27 -19.62 31.06
C GLY A 1160 4.62 -20.08 31.62
N THR A 1161 5.59 -20.40 30.75
CA THR A 1161 6.89 -20.99 31.12
C THR A 1161 8.08 -20.03 30.95
N PHE A 1162 9.22 -20.38 31.54
CA PHE A 1162 10.50 -19.71 31.31
C PHE A 1162 11.66 -20.69 31.47
N LEU A 1163 12.48 -20.88 30.42
CA LEU A 1163 13.54 -21.91 30.37
C LEU A 1163 13.01 -23.33 30.69
N GLY A 1164 11.75 -23.60 30.35
CA GLY A 1164 11.05 -24.87 30.64
C GLY A 1164 10.40 -24.97 32.03
N TYR A 1165 10.56 -23.98 32.92
CA TYR A 1165 9.91 -23.96 34.23
C TYR A 1165 8.58 -23.20 34.18
N GLU A 1166 7.49 -23.75 34.72
CA GLU A 1166 6.18 -23.07 34.79
C GLU A 1166 6.20 -21.95 35.85
N ILE A 1167 5.88 -20.72 35.44
CA ILE A 1167 5.84 -19.52 36.32
C ILE A 1167 4.41 -19.00 36.49
N MET A 1168 3.59 -19.04 35.43
CA MET A 1168 2.20 -18.57 35.48
C MET A 1168 1.24 -19.73 35.24
N PRO A 1169 0.52 -20.22 36.27
CA PRO A 1169 -0.36 -21.37 36.13
C PRO A 1169 -1.53 -21.05 35.20
N THR A 1170 -1.62 -21.84 34.13
CA THR A 1170 -2.63 -21.70 33.08
C THR A 1170 -3.99 -22.24 33.52
N ILE A 1171 -5.10 -21.77 32.95
CA ILE A 1171 -6.44 -22.26 33.28
C ILE A 1171 -6.60 -23.76 32.99
N SER A 1172 -5.93 -24.30 31.96
CA SER A 1172 -5.83 -25.75 31.70
C SER A 1172 -5.22 -26.54 32.85
N ASN A 1173 -4.33 -25.90 33.64
CA ASN A 1173 -3.70 -26.48 34.82
C ASN A 1173 -4.42 -26.05 36.13
N GLY A 1174 -5.64 -25.52 36.05
CA GLY A 1174 -6.43 -25.04 37.20
C GLY A 1174 -6.03 -23.66 37.74
N GLY A 1175 -5.20 -22.91 36.99
CA GLY A 1175 -4.78 -21.55 37.32
C GLY A 1175 -5.73 -20.44 36.85
N TRP A 1176 -5.27 -19.19 36.93
CA TRP A 1176 -6.06 -17.98 36.64
C TRP A 1176 -5.67 -17.29 35.32
N TYR A 1177 -4.58 -17.71 34.68
CA TYR A 1177 -4.02 -17.02 33.52
C TYR A 1177 -4.60 -17.51 32.19
N TYR A 1178 -5.12 -16.58 31.38
CA TYR A 1178 -5.46 -16.81 29.98
C TYR A 1178 -4.21 -16.63 29.11
N THR A 1179 -3.75 -17.70 28.47
CA THR A 1179 -2.62 -17.68 27.54
C THR A 1179 -2.91 -16.82 26.32
N ASN A 1180 -1.99 -15.93 25.96
CA ASN A 1180 -2.16 -15.08 24.79
C ASN A 1180 -1.57 -15.76 23.55
N GLY A 1181 -2.43 -16.41 22.75
CA GLY A 1181 -2.04 -17.11 21.52
C GLY A 1181 -1.26 -16.24 20.52
N MET A 1182 -1.50 -14.92 20.49
CA MET A 1182 -0.76 -14.00 19.62
C MET A 1182 0.73 -13.93 19.98
N LEU A 1183 1.11 -14.11 21.24
CA LEU A 1183 2.51 -14.05 21.69
C LEU A 1183 3.32 -15.30 21.30
N LEU A 1184 2.64 -16.44 21.13
CA LEU A 1184 3.23 -17.64 20.53
C LEU A 1184 3.40 -17.49 19.01
N LEU A 1185 2.51 -16.76 18.34
CA LEU A 1185 2.62 -16.47 16.91
C LEU A 1185 3.71 -15.44 16.61
N SER A 1186 4.42 -15.64 15.49
CA SER A 1186 5.47 -14.75 14.96
C SER A 1186 5.16 -13.24 15.00
N PRO A 1187 3.94 -12.75 14.67
CA PRO A 1187 3.68 -11.31 14.62
C PRO A 1187 3.96 -10.54 15.90
N SER A 1188 3.86 -11.18 17.07
CA SER A 1188 4.14 -10.56 18.37
C SER A 1188 5.56 -9.98 18.50
N ALA A 1189 6.56 -10.65 17.92
CA ALA A 1189 7.93 -10.17 17.97
C ALA A 1189 8.09 -8.79 17.29
N PHE A 1190 7.35 -8.52 16.20
CA PHE A 1190 7.37 -7.19 15.56
C PHE A 1190 6.81 -6.09 16.47
N PHE A 1191 5.71 -6.35 17.19
CA PHE A 1191 5.14 -5.37 18.12
C PHE A 1191 6.08 -5.11 19.30
N ILE A 1192 6.70 -6.15 19.86
CA ILE A 1192 7.65 -6.03 20.97
C ILE A 1192 8.91 -5.27 20.51
N ILE A 1193 9.47 -5.58 19.34
CA ILE A 1193 10.61 -4.85 18.76
C ILE A 1193 10.22 -3.38 18.47
N GLY A 1194 9.02 -3.14 17.93
CA GLY A 1194 8.52 -1.78 17.69
C GLY A 1194 8.39 -0.96 18.98
N LEU A 1195 7.91 -1.57 20.06
CA LEU A 1195 7.85 -0.95 21.39
C LEU A 1195 9.26 -0.69 21.97
N PHE A 1196 10.21 -1.60 21.79
CA PHE A 1196 11.61 -1.36 22.17
C PHE A 1196 12.22 -0.18 21.39
N ILE A 1197 12.03 -0.13 20.07
CA ILE A 1197 12.50 0.99 19.22
C ILE A 1197 11.87 2.31 19.67
N TRP A 1198 10.56 2.32 19.92
CA TRP A 1198 9.85 3.50 20.42
C TRP A 1198 10.37 3.96 21.78
N ALA A 1199 10.53 3.04 22.74
CA ALA A 1199 11.06 3.36 24.07
C ALA A 1199 12.51 3.89 24.00
N ILE A 1200 13.36 3.30 23.16
CA ILE A 1200 14.73 3.77 22.94
C ILE A 1200 14.75 5.17 22.31
N ARG A 1201 13.96 5.42 21.26
CA ARG A 1201 13.87 6.74 20.59
C ARG A 1201 13.25 7.81 21.48
N ALA A 1202 12.30 7.45 22.36
CA ALA A 1202 11.75 8.35 23.36
C ALA A 1202 12.76 8.70 24.46
N TRP A 1203 13.63 7.76 24.84
CA TRP A 1203 14.71 7.98 25.82
C TRP A 1203 15.92 8.71 25.21
N LYS A 1204 16.19 8.51 23.92
CA LYS A 1204 17.29 9.11 23.15
C LYS A 1204 16.78 9.77 21.86
N PRO A 1205 16.30 11.03 21.93
CA PRO A 1205 15.82 11.78 20.77
C PRO A 1205 16.89 11.98 19.69
N GLU A 1206 18.17 11.97 20.08
CA GLU A 1206 19.36 11.98 19.22
C GLU A 1206 19.46 10.81 18.21
N GLN A 1207 18.60 9.78 18.33
CA GLN A 1207 18.49 8.66 17.38
C GLN A 1207 17.28 8.79 16.42
N VAL A 1208 16.61 9.93 16.42
CA VAL A 1208 15.62 10.28 15.39
C VAL A 1208 16.39 10.87 14.21
N GLU A 1209 16.28 10.23 13.04
CA GLU A 1209 16.91 10.69 11.80
C GLU A 1209 16.36 12.08 11.42
N GLU A 1210 17.27 13.04 11.20
CA GLU A 1210 16.91 14.32 10.60
C GLU A 1210 16.47 14.11 9.14
N ALA A 1211 15.51 14.89 8.66
CA ALA A 1211 15.02 14.76 7.29
C ALA A 1211 16.14 15.11 6.30
N GLU A 1212 16.55 14.14 5.48
CA GLU A 1212 17.66 14.24 4.52
C GLU A 1212 17.51 15.41 3.52
N TYR A 1213 16.27 15.87 3.32
CA TYR A 1213 15.94 17.07 2.57
C TYR A 1213 14.90 17.91 3.32
N GLU A 1214 15.30 19.10 3.79
CA GLU A 1214 14.33 20.14 4.12
C GLU A 1214 13.66 20.60 2.82
N ILE A 1215 12.40 20.17 2.63
CA ILE A 1215 11.51 20.81 1.65
C ILE A 1215 11.45 22.28 2.03
N ALA A 1216 11.91 23.16 1.13
CA ALA A 1216 11.81 24.61 1.33
C ALA A 1216 10.38 24.94 1.79
N PRO A 1217 10.19 25.56 2.96
CA PRO A 1217 8.86 25.70 3.53
C PRO A 1217 7.98 26.41 2.51
N ASN A 1218 6.91 25.72 2.07
CA ASN A 1218 5.79 26.34 1.35
C ASN A 1218 5.50 27.64 2.08
N GLU A 1219 5.82 28.79 1.47
CA GLU A 1219 6.05 29.99 2.28
C GLU A 1219 4.86 30.21 3.18
N GLN A 1220 5.12 30.18 4.49
CA GLN A 1220 4.17 30.67 5.46
C GLN A 1220 3.94 32.12 5.06
N TYR A 1221 2.80 32.38 4.43
CA TYR A 1221 2.11 33.64 4.60
C TYR A 1221 1.76 33.71 6.09
N GLN A 1222 2.76 34.09 6.88
CA GLN A 1222 2.53 34.59 8.21
C GLN A 1222 1.55 35.73 8.07
N GLU A 1223 0.47 35.58 8.83
CA GLU A 1223 -0.43 36.63 9.32
C GLU A 1223 0.03 38.05 8.96
N ALA A 1224 -0.51 38.57 7.85
CA ALA A 1224 -0.76 40.00 7.78
C ALA A 1224 -2.00 40.27 8.63
N ILE A 1225 -1.77 40.86 9.80
CA ILE A 1225 -2.77 41.63 10.56
C ILE A 1225 -3.16 42.86 9.74
#